data_AF-A0A2W7QUE3-F1
#
_entry.id   AF-A0A2W7QUE3-F1
#
_cell.length_a   1.000
_cell.length_b   1.000
_cell.length_c   1.000
_cell.angle_alpha   90.00
_cell.angle_beta   90.00
_cell.angle_gamma   90.00
#
_symmetry.space_group_name_H-M   'P 1'
#
loop_
_entity.id
_entity.type
_entity.pdbx_description
1 polymer ?
#
loop_
_entity_poly.entity_id
_entity_poly.type
_entity_poly.pdbx_seq_one_letter_code
_entity_poly.pdbx_strand_id
1 'polypeptide(L)'
;MDNATQILELKKKLSEEIQKPQPDSVLIASIKGEIEKLEITQIPFTVSARTARLIGQENFANAEGAIIELVKNSYDADASICIIIIDPVNDSIRILDNGDGMTEKIIRNQWMTIGTDDKKVNFKTKSRIKTGAKGIGRFALDRLGKSSVMLTKTLDSESLVWDVDWNQFENSGAVISDIKATLQIGNSDFWGEIIEMQNFTGLKEPIIDHWKEEKGTLISIEKLKDTWEERATQSLYSNLEILVPPLETNIFQLFLYSTLEPDKYGKVLPTLCDDYDYKVSATVNDSQSVTISVSRNELNFGDLKRIGFFEKSKLNEPQYQFSAFEKGEFEINTKLETLIAGYKGIDKNNNLRKIGAFTFSFYFMKRGGGQEKDEEVGKYPYKSVNYSIRTNWLDKFGGIKIFRDNFRVRPYGETKSSSFDWLDLGKRALSNPTVTRPGYRVRPQQVYGIVNISRIDNINFEDKSSREGLQENDTFTLFKEILKSVIEIFEQDRNQIMMTLKKIYDENNKKAKAKEEADRIIKNKKDKKNNSDSSDPSVDKDTLINAIEAYKEDIEELQDEQKILRVLASAGLIVTSFAHEFRNHTDSILPRTEELKSVLLQVIDINKLKELPDFFDPYVMLSDMRKQDERLKSWLDFSISSVRKDKRTRRIINMVTYIEGLEKIWSPLLSRRNIKLTIDKWKFTEVNFRGHEIDLDGIFNNLITNSVDAYKRKDSGDLRELKLSFAFNPLETNGINVVYQDCGPGLLEEITEPNKIFQPFFTTKRDDKTGEKIGTGLGMWIVKSTIDEYNGDVEILQARPSFKIKITLPHNL
;
A
#
# COMPACT_ATOMS: atom_id res chain seq x y z
N MET A 1 51.98 10.28 19.73
CA MET A 1 51.18 11.24 20.53
C MET A 1 50.39 12.07 19.54
N ASP A 2 49.16 12.44 19.88
CA ASP A 2 48.37 13.34 19.05
C ASP A 2 48.98 14.74 19.05
N ASN A 3 48.83 15.52 17.97
CA ASN A 3 49.45 16.85 17.87
C ASN A 3 48.95 17.75 19.00
N ALA A 4 47.66 17.65 19.36
CA ALA A 4 47.09 18.34 20.53
C ALA A 4 47.81 18.04 21.86
N THR A 5 48.24 16.79 22.10
CA THR A 5 48.98 16.43 23.32
C THR A 5 50.40 17.02 23.32
N GLN A 6 51.05 17.01 22.16
CA GLN A 6 52.38 17.59 21.99
C GLN A 6 52.35 19.12 22.15
N ILE A 7 51.33 19.77 21.59
CA ILE A 7 51.09 21.21 21.75
C ILE A 7 50.87 21.56 23.23
N LEU A 8 50.08 20.78 23.97
CA LEU A 8 49.85 21.00 25.40
C LEU A 8 51.16 20.93 26.21
N GLU A 9 52.01 19.94 25.90
CA GLU A 9 53.31 19.76 26.57
C GLU A 9 54.28 20.91 26.22
N LEU A 10 54.29 21.36 24.97
CA LEU A 10 55.09 22.49 24.51
C LEU A 10 54.59 23.83 25.08
N LYS A 11 53.27 24.05 25.17
CA LYS A 11 52.65 25.22 25.83
C LYS A 11 53.00 25.25 27.32
N LYS A 12 53.03 24.09 27.99
CA LYS A 12 53.50 23.97 29.38
C LYS A 12 54.98 24.33 29.51
N LYS A 13 55.86 23.76 28.67
CA LYS A 13 57.29 24.09 28.65
C LYS A 13 57.54 25.57 28.34
N LEU A 14 56.77 26.16 27.42
CA LEU A 14 56.83 27.58 27.10
C LEU A 14 56.46 28.45 28.32
N SER A 15 55.40 28.09 29.03
CA SER A 15 54.98 28.78 30.25
C SER A 15 56.03 28.70 31.36
N GLU A 16 56.60 27.51 31.58
CA GLU A 16 57.69 27.29 32.53
C GLU A 16 58.95 28.11 32.17
N GLU A 17 59.29 28.23 30.89
CA GLU A 17 60.45 29.00 30.41
C GLU A 17 60.24 30.51 30.57
N ILE A 18 59.05 31.02 30.27
CA ILE A 18 58.69 32.45 30.41
C ILE A 18 58.70 32.88 31.88
N GLN A 19 58.40 31.98 32.82
CA GLN A 19 58.38 32.27 34.25
C GLN A 19 59.77 32.21 34.92
N LYS A 20 60.84 31.85 34.21
CA LYS A 20 62.19 31.84 34.77
C LYS A 20 62.71 33.27 35.03
N PRO A 21 63.55 33.47 36.06
CA PRO A 21 64.14 34.77 36.36
C PRO A 21 65.07 35.32 35.25
N GLN A 22 65.57 34.43 34.37
CA GLN A 22 66.21 34.80 33.10
C GLN A 22 65.67 33.86 32.00
N PRO A 23 64.65 34.30 31.23
CA PRO A 23 64.08 33.49 30.15
C PRO A 23 65.00 33.45 28.91
N ASP A 24 65.17 32.27 28.32
CA ASP A 24 65.92 32.10 27.08
C ASP A 24 65.06 32.48 25.86
N SER A 25 65.39 33.61 25.23
CA SER A 25 64.65 34.14 24.09
C SER A 25 64.75 33.27 22.83
N VAL A 26 65.85 32.53 22.65
CA VAL A 26 66.05 31.62 21.51
C VAL A 26 65.22 30.36 21.70
N LEU A 27 65.20 29.82 22.92
CA LEU A 27 64.36 28.68 23.27
C LEU A 27 62.87 29.01 23.19
N ILE A 28 62.45 30.20 23.65
CA ILE A 28 61.07 30.70 23.51
C ILE A 28 60.67 30.80 22.03
N ALA A 29 61.53 31.37 21.17
CA ALA A 29 61.25 31.49 19.74
C ALA A 29 61.18 30.11 19.07
N SER A 30 62.06 29.17 19.45
CA SER A 30 62.05 27.80 18.95
C SER A 30 60.79 27.04 19.35
N ILE A 31 60.40 27.10 20.63
CA ILE A 31 59.18 26.44 21.14
C ILE A 31 57.94 27.04 20.48
N LYS A 32 57.88 28.37 20.31
CA LYS A 32 56.78 29.03 19.57
C LYS A 32 56.71 28.56 18.12
N GLY A 33 57.84 28.46 17.42
CA GLY A 33 57.88 27.96 16.04
C GLY A 33 57.54 26.48 15.90
N GLU A 34 57.83 25.65 16.90
CA GLU A 34 57.38 24.24 16.94
C GLU A 34 55.88 24.13 17.21
N ILE A 35 55.34 24.95 18.13
CA ILE A 35 53.91 25.03 18.39
C ILE A 35 53.16 25.45 17.12
N GLU A 36 53.60 26.51 16.44
CA GLU A 36 52.96 27.02 15.21
C GLU A 36 52.94 25.98 14.07
N LYS A 37 54.02 25.21 13.92
CA LYS A 37 54.10 24.09 12.95
C LYS A 37 53.19 22.92 13.29
N LEU A 38 52.94 22.66 14.57
CA LEU A 38 52.04 21.60 15.01
C LEU A 38 50.58 22.06 15.01
N GLU A 39 50.34 23.35 15.25
CA GLU A 39 49.03 23.98 15.22
C GLU A 39 48.46 24.02 13.80
N ILE A 40 49.26 24.29 12.77
CA ILE A 40 48.81 24.34 11.37
C ILE A 40 49.41 23.18 10.57
N THR A 41 48.57 22.25 10.11
CA THR A 41 49.01 21.09 9.32
C THR A 41 48.23 20.89 8.03
N GLN A 42 48.91 20.54 6.95
CA GLN A 42 48.29 20.15 5.69
C GLN A 42 47.96 18.65 5.72
N ILE A 43 46.70 18.29 5.47
CA ILE A 43 46.23 16.91 5.52
C ILE A 43 45.63 16.50 4.16
N PRO A 44 46.09 15.40 3.53
CA PRO A 44 45.55 14.96 2.25
C PRO A 44 44.26 14.16 2.41
N PHE A 45 43.41 14.16 1.38
CA PHE A 45 42.33 13.17 1.28
C PHE A 45 42.91 11.79 0.98
N THR A 46 42.38 10.77 1.66
CA THR A 46 42.76 9.38 1.41
C THR A 46 41.57 8.55 0.94
N VAL A 47 41.85 7.47 0.22
CA VAL A 47 40.84 6.65 -0.44
C VAL A 47 40.89 5.24 0.15
N SER A 48 39.78 4.73 0.67
CA SER A 48 39.72 3.33 1.12
C SER A 48 39.71 2.37 -0.09
N ALA A 49 40.11 1.11 0.12
CA ALA A 49 40.17 0.08 -0.92
C ALA A 49 38.84 -0.16 -1.68
N ARG A 50 37.70 0.35 -1.17
CA ARG A 50 36.35 0.16 -1.71
C ARG A 50 35.91 1.25 -2.71
N THR A 51 36.67 2.32 -2.84
CA THR A 51 36.22 3.59 -3.44
C THR A 51 36.12 3.58 -4.98
N ALA A 52 36.80 2.65 -5.65
CA ALA A 52 36.76 2.53 -7.12
C ALA A 52 35.34 2.27 -7.69
N ARG A 53 34.41 1.71 -6.89
CA ARG A 53 32.99 1.54 -7.28
C ARG A 53 32.11 2.77 -7.05
N LEU A 54 32.54 3.73 -6.21
CA LEU A 54 31.69 4.83 -5.71
C LEU A 54 31.88 6.14 -6.48
N ILE A 55 33.10 6.42 -6.95
CA ILE A 55 33.46 7.71 -7.59
C ILE A 55 32.79 7.90 -8.96
N GLY A 56 32.43 6.83 -9.66
CA GLY A 56 31.80 6.91 -10.98
C GLY A 56 30.28 7.12 -10.98
N GLN A 57 29.60 7.10 -9.82
CA GLN A 57 28.13 7.05 -9.73
C GLN A 57 27.48 8.12 -8.84
N GLU A 58 28.23 8.87 -8.02
CA GLU A 58 27.65 9.86 -7.09
C GLU A 58 28.13 11.29 -7.41
N ASN A 59 27.46 11.95 -8.37
CA ASN A 59 27.41 13.41 -8.41
C ASN A 59 26.09 13.86 -7.75
N PHE A 60 26.16 14.77 -6.78
CA PHE A 60 24.97 15.43 -6.25
C PHE A 60 24.26 16.16 -7.41
N ALA A 61 23.09 15.67 -7.82
CA ALA A 61 22.40 16.17 -9.00
C ALA A 61 22.00 17.66 -8.86
N ASN A 62 21.74 18.13 -7.64
CA ASN A 62 21.36 19.52 -7.34
C ASN A 62 21.91 20.01 -5.98
N ALA A 63 21.95 21.34 -5.82
CA ALA A 63 22.45 22.00 -4.62
C ALA A 63 21.61 21.70 -3.37
N GLU A 64 20.29 21.63 -3.52
CA GLU A 64 19.36 21.31 -2.41
C GLU A 64 19.66 19.94 -1.79
N GLY A 65 19.93 18.92 -2.62
CA GLY A 65 20.29 17.58 -2.17
C GLY A 65 21.63 17.55 -1.42
N ALA A 66 22.58 18.40 -1.80
CA ALA A 66 23.84 18.57 -1.08
C ALA A 66 23.63 19.16 0.32
N ILE A 67 22.79 20.19 0.47
CA ILE A 67 22.43 20.76 1.79
C ILE A 67 21.73 19.72 2.66
N ILE A 68 20.79 18.95 2.11
CA ILE A 68 20.08 17.89 2.86
C ILE A 68 21.05 16.82 3.39
N GLU A 69 22.09 16.45 2.62
CA GLU A 69 23.12 15.51 3.08
C GLU A 69 23.93 16.08 4.25
N LEU A 70 24.20 17.39 4.25
CA LEU A 70 24.88 18.06 5.37
C LEU A 70 23.98 18.11 6.62
N VAL A 71 22.68 18.38 6.47
CA VAL A 71 21.70 18.31 7.58
C VAL A 71 21.64 16.90 8.18
N LYS A 72 21.71 15.85 7.36
CA LYS A 72 21.81 14.46 7.84
C LYS A 72 23.08 14.21 8.64
N ASN A 73 24.21 14.81 8.26
CA ASN A 73 25.44 14.68 9.03
C ASN A 73 25.33 15.33 10.41
N SER A 74 24.67 16.49 10.52
CA SER A 74 24.36 17.10 11.81
C SER A 74 23.46 16.20 12.67
N TYR A 75 22.45 15.55 12.08
CA TYR A 75 21.63 14.56 12.78
C TYR A 75 22.44 13.34 13.26
N ASP A 76 23.30 12.80 12.40
CA ASP A 76 24.22 11.68 12.69
C ASP A 76 25.25 12.03 13.77
N ALA A 77 25.51 13.32 14.00
CA ALA A 77 26.36 13.86 15.07
C ALA A 77 25.63 14.06 16.41
N ASP A 78 24.43 13.48 16.55
CA ASP A 78 23.55 13.63 17.72
C ASP A 78 23.14 15.08 18.03
N ALA A 79 23.23 16.01 17.06
CA ALA A 79 22.77 17.38 17.25
C ALA A 79 21.27 17.44 17.53
N SER A 80 20.82 18.21 18.51
CA SER A 80 19.40 18.50 18.70
C SER A 80 18.91 19.65 17.83
N ILE A 81 19.81 20.49 17.33
CA ILE A 81 19.52 21.68 16.54
C ILE A 81 20.48 21.79 15.36
N CYS A 82 19.94 22.11 14.18
CA CYS A 82 20.68 22.44 12.97
C CYS A 82 20.12 23.75 12.39
N ILE A 83 21.00 24.68 12.05
CA ILE A 83 20.67 26.00 11.51
C ILE A 83 21.35 26.14 10.15
N ILE A 84 20.59 26.56 9.15
CA ILE A 84 21.08 26.85 7.80
C ILE A 84 20.89 28.34 7.56
N ILE A 85 21.94 29.02 7.11
CA ILE A 85 21.91 30.43 6.72
C ILE A 85 22.35 30.52 5.27
N ILE A 86 21.43 30.96 4.41
CA ILE A 86 21.71 31.28 3.01
C ILE A 86 22.08 32.76 2.96
N ASP A 87 23.29 33.07 2.52
CA ASP A 87 23.80 34.44 2.46
C ASP A 87 24.29 34.80 1.05
N PRO A 88 23.35 35.10 0.13
CA PRO A 88 23.70 35.47 -1.24
C PRO A 88 24.48 36.79 -1.33
N VAL A 89 24.39 37.66 -0.32
CA VAL A 89 25.10 38.96 -0.27
C VAL A 89 26.60 38.74 -0.18
N ASN A 90 27.03 37.79 0.64
CA ASN A 90 28.44 37.41 0.79
C ASN A 90 28.83 36.18 -0.03
N ASP A 91 27.95 35.73 -0.94
CA ASP A 91 28.14 34.52 -1.76
C ASP A 91 28.54 33.30 -0.92
N SER A 92 27.75 33.04 0.15
CA SER A 92 28.05 31.97 1.11
C SER A 92 26.82 31.24 1.65
N ILE A 93 27.01 30.00 2.10
CA ILE A 93 26.04 29.20 2.84
C ILE A 93 26.71 28.71 4.11
N ARG A 94 26.07 28.92 5.25
CA ARG A 94 26.56 28.45 6.55
C ARG A 94 25.61 27.42 7.15
N ILE A 95 26.15 26.33 7.68
CA ILE A 95 25.40 25.27 8.35
C ILE A 95 26.00 25.05 9.73
N LEU A 96 25.21 25.19 10.78
CA LEU A 96 25.62 25.14 12.17
C LEU A 96 24.82 24.09 12.94
N ASP A 97 25.49 23.25 13.72
CA ASP A 97 24.85 22.26 14.59
C ASP A 97 25.48 22.14 15.98
N ASN A 98 24.68 21.71 16.95
CA ASN A 98 25.07 21.53 18.36
C ASN A 98 25.43 20.08 18.70
N GLY A 99 25.88 19.31 17.71
CA GLY A 99 26.26 17.91 17.88
C GLY A 99 27.53 17.71 18.70
N ASP A 100 28.04 16.49 18.68
CA ASP A 100 29.22 16.11 19.48
C ASP A 100 30.54 16.74 19.00
N GLY A 101 30.56 17.38 17.82
CA GLY A 101 31.76 17.90 17.18
C GLY A 101 32.71 16.79 16.71
N MET A 102 33.89 17.17 16.23
CA MET A 102 34.93 16.23 15.78
C MET A 102 36.27 16.51 16.44
N THR A 103 37.00 15.43 16.77
CA THR A 103 38.40 15.50 17.21
C THR A 103 39.33 15.46 16.01
N GLU A 104 40.60 15.83 16.20
CA GLU A 104 41.64 15.74 15.17
C GLU A 104 41.73 14.34 14.55
N LYS A 105 41.65 13.31 15.40
CA LYS A 105 41.64 11.91 14.97
C LYS A 105 40.44 11.57 14.09
N ILE A 106 39.25 12.09 14.40
CA ILE A 106 38.04 11.90 13.58
C ILE A 106 38.21 12.63 12.25
N ILE A 107 38.73 13.86 12.25
CA ILE A 107 38.98 14.60 11.00
C ILE A 107 39.95 13.83 10.11
N ARG A 108 41.11 13.44 10.62
CA ARG A 108 42.14 12.74 9.83
C ARG A 108 41.69 11.38 9.32
N ASN A 109 41.09 10.56 10.18
CA ASN A 109 40.84 9.14 9.87
C ASN A 109 39.45 8.88 9.27
N GLN A 110 38.47 9.74 9.52
CA GLN A 110 37.09 9.56 9.07
C GLN A 110 36.63 10.66 8.11
N TRP A 111 36.84 11.93 8.47
CA TRP A 111 36.44 13.06 7.61
C TRP A 111 37.29 13.14 6.34
N MET A 112 38.60 12.97 6.41
CA MET A 112 39.49 13.02 5.23
C MET A 112 39.58 11.69 4.46
N THR A 113 39.01 10.60 4.99
CA THR A 113 39.09 9.26 4.38
C THR A 113 37.81 8.91 3.65
N ILE A 114 37.87 8.68 2.33
CA ILE A 114 36.72 8.39 1.46
C ILE A 114 36.35 6.91 1.55
N GLY A 115 35.06 6.61 1.75
CA GLY A 115 34.54 5.24 1.73
C GLY A 115 34.85 4.43 2.99
N THR A 116 34.83 5.04 4.18
CA THR A 116 35.03 4.34 5.46
C THR A 116 33.82 3.47 5.84
N ASP A 117 34.08 2.29 6.43
CA ASP A 117 33.03 1.37 6.91
C ASP A 117 32.46 1.76 8.29
N ASP A 118 32.90 2.88 8.89
CA ASP A 118 32.52 3.29 10.25
C ASP A 118 31.00 3.39 10.41
N LYS A 119 30.29 4.06 9.49
CA LYS A 119 28.81 4.18 9.58
C LYS A 119 28.05 2.87 9.31
N LYS A 120 28.74 1.79 8.92
CA LYS A 120 28.17 0.44 8.77
C LYS A 120 28.43 -0.41 10.02
N VAL A 121 29.59 -0.24 10.65
CA VAL A 121 29.99 -0.97 11.87
C VAL A 121 29.42 -0.29 13.13
N ASN A 122 29.53 1.03 13.22
CA ASN A 122 29.01 1.89 14.29
C ASN A 122 27.75 2.63 13.81
N PHE A 123 26.71 1.87 13.48
CA PHE A 123 25.45 2.40 12.93
C PHE A 123 24.54 3.07 13.97
N LYS A 124 24.85 2.94 15.26
CA LYS A 124 24.11 3.57 16.37
C LYS A 124 25.03 4.53 17.12
N THR A 125 24.56 5.74 17.37
CA THR A 125 25.20 6.72 18.27
C THR A 125 24.76 6.45 19.72
N LYS A 126 24.95 7.40 20.64
CA LYS A 126 24.44 7.25 22.01
C LYS A 126 22.91 7.16 22.05
N SER A 127 22.22 7.80 21.09
CA SER A 127 20.76 7.90 21.10
C SER A 127 20.06 7.62 19.76
N ARG A 128 20.77 7.62 18.62
CA ARG A 128 20.19 7.60 17.27
C ARG A 128 20.81 6.53 16.37
N ILE A 129 20.12 6.22 15.28
CA ILE A 129 20.64 5.40 14.19
C ILE A 129 21.21 6.35 13.13
N LYS A 130 22.46 6.12 12.71
CA LYS A 130 23.12 6.91 11.66
C LYS A 130 22.48 6.60 10.30
N THR A 131 22.14 7.67 9.58
CA THR A 131 21.38 7.65 8.34
C THR A 131 22.26 7.46 7.10
N GLY A 132 23.56 7.81 7.19
CA GLY A 132 24.53 7.63 6.11
C GLY A 132 25.25 6.27 6.16
N ALA A 133 25.57 5.66 5.00
CA ALA A 133 26.21 4.34 4.94
C ALA A 133 27.59 4.29 4.23
N LYS A 134 27.98 5.33 3.49
CA LYS A 134 29.06 5.24 2.48
C LYS A 134 30.24 6.22 2.66
N GLY A 135 30.20 7.14 3.63
CA GLY A 135 31.36 7.99 3.97
C GLY A 135 31.81 8.98 2.87
N ILE A 136 30.85 9.52 2.09
CA ILE A 136 31.11 10.43 0.95
C ILE A 136 30.30 11.73 1.00
N GLY A 137 29.45 11.92 2.01
CA GLY A 137 28.52 13.05 2.12
C GLY A 137 29.18 14.44 2.17
N ARG A 138 30.46 14.53 2.52
CA ARG A 138 31.22 15.81 2.55
C ARG A 138 31.58 16.38 1.17
N PHE A 139 31.48 15.59 0.09
CA PHE A 139 31.56 16.13 -1.27
C PHE A 139 30.35 17.00 -1.63
N ALA A 140 29.32 17.02 -0.78
CA ALA A 140 28.26 18.03 -0.84
C ALA A 140 28.84 19.46 -0.79
N LEU A 141 29.95 19.66 -0.06
CA LEU A 141 30.63 20.94 0.06
C LEU A 141 31.18 21.42 -1.28
N ASP A 142 31.88 20.55 -2.02
CA ASP A 142 32.35 20.85 -3.38
C ASP A 142 31.19 21.13 -4.34
N ARG A 143 30.06 20.41 -4.24
CA ARG A 143 28.90 20.72 -5.10
C ARG A 143 28.38 22.14 -4.87
N LEU A 144 28.44 22.63 -3.63
CA LEU A 144 27.81 23.89 -3.22
C LEU A 144 28.70 25.12 -3.48
N GLY A 145 30.01 25.03 -3.25
CA GLY A 145 30.92 26.16 -3.40
C GLY A 145 32.35 25.78 -3.76
N LYS A 146 33.19 26.78 -4.02
CA LYS A 146 34.61 26.57 -4.39
C LYS A 146 35.54 26.51 -3.19
N SER A 147 35.12 27.01 -2.04
CA SER A 147 35.89 26.96 -0.80
C SER A 147 35.01 26.52 0.36
N SER A 148 35.58 25.84 1.36
CA SER A 148 34.85 25.47 2.56
C SER A 148 35.73 25.51 3.80
N VAL A 149 35.20 26.14 4.85
CA VAL A 149 35.82 26.21 6.17
C VAL A 149 34.88 25.53 7.16
N MET A 150 35.42 24.64 7.99
CA MET A 150 34.70 23.97 9.06
C MET A 150 35.38 24.27 10.38
N LEU A 151 34.61 24.85 11.30
CA LEU A 151 34.99 25.05 12.70
C LEU A 151 34.24 24.00 13.54
N THR A 152 34.96 23.20 14.32
CA THR A 152 34.34 22.15 15.15
C THR A 152 34.98 22.09 16.52
N LYS A 153 34.17 21.77 17.54
CA LYS A 153 34.62 21.67 18.93
C LYS A 153 33.87 20.55 19.64
N THR A 154 34.61 19.73 20.39
CA THR A 154 34.03 18.75 21.31
C THR A 154 34.10 19.29 22.74
N LEU A 155 33.34 18.70 23.67
CA LEU A 155 33.36 19.07 25.10
C LEU A 155 34.78 19.07 25.71
N ASP A 156 35.61 18.10 25.30
CA ASP A 156 36.90 17.81 25.93
C ASP A 156 38.10 18.24 25.08
N SER A 157 37.89 18.93 23.95
CA SER A 157 38.97 19.31 23.02
C SER A 157 39.02 20.81 22.73
N GLU A 158 40.20 21.30 22.34
CA GLU A 158 40.33 22.62 21.72
C GLU A 158 39.52 22.68 20.40
N SER A 159 39.18 23.90 19.98
CA SER A 159 38.54 24.15 18.68
C SER A 159 39.48 23.78 17.54
N LEU A 160 38.90 23.22 16.48
CA LEU A 160 39.62 22.84 15.27
C LEU A 160 39.04 23.59 14.08
N VAL A 161 39.90 24.17 13.25
CA VAL A 161 39.53 24.79 11.98
C VAL A 161 40.07 23.95 10.84
N TRP A 162 39.19 23.50 9.96
CA TRP A 162 39.53 22.77 8.75
C TRP A 162 39.16 23.63 7.55
N ASP A 163 40.11 23.88 6.66
CA ASP A 163 39.96 24.78 5.52
C ASP A 163 40.41 24.07 4.24
N VAL A 164 39.55 24.03 3.23
CA VAL A 164 39.83 23.41 1.93
C VAL A 164 39.43 24.32 0.76
N ASP A 165 40.34 24.42 -0.20
CA ASP A 165 40.06 24.97 -1.53
C ASP A 165 39.72 23.84 -2.49
N TRP A 166 38.46 23.79 -2.96
CA TRP A 166 37.99 22.76 -3.88
C TRP A 166 38.51 22.95 -5.31
N ASN A 167 39.02 24.14 -5.69
CA ASN A 167 39.62 24.34 -7.01
C ASN A 167 40.87 23.48 -7.23
N GLN A 168 41.45 22.89 -6.17
CA GLN A 168 42.52 21.90 -6.28
C GLN A 168 42.15 20.71 -7.18
N PHE A 169 40.84 20.39 -7.31
CA PHE A 169 40.32 19.36 -8.23
C PHE A 169 40.40 19.74 -9.72
N GLU A 170 40.47 21.04 -10.04
CA GLU A 170 40.49 21.53 -11.43
C GLU A 170 41.90 21.48 -12.05
N ASN A 171 42.92 21.17 -11.24
CA ASN A 171 44.30 21.03 -11.69
C ASN A 171 44.45 19.82 -12.64
N SER A 172 45.07 20.04 -13.79
CA SER A 172 45.26 18.99 -14.80
C SER A 172 46.06 17.81 -14.24
N GLY A 173 45.43 16.63 -14.20
CA GLY A 173 46.06 15.38 -13.73
C GLY A 173 46.08 15.19 -12.20
N ALA A 174 45.41 16.03 -11.42
CA ALA A 174 45.35 15.88 -9.97
C ALA A 174 44.68 14.57 -9.56
N VAL A 175 45.32 13.84 -8.63
CA VAL A 175 44.73 12.69 -7.96
C VAL A 175 44.16 13.10 -6.60
N ILE A 176 43.22 12.33 -6.05
CA ILE A 176 42.53 12.66 -4.78
C ILE A 176 43.52 12.92 -3.64
N SER A 177 44.65 12.20 -3.60
CA SER A 177 45.68 12.38 -2.57
C SER A 177 46.46 13.70 -2.67
N ASP A 178 46.38 14.39 -3.80
CA ASP A 178 47.04 15.69 -4.01
C ASP A 178 46.26 16.83 -3.35
N ILE A 179 45.00 16.57 -2.98
CA ILE A 179 44.07 17.55 -2.48
C ILE A 179 44.23 17.59 -0.98
N LYS A 180 44.62 18.77 -0.49
CA LYS A 180 44.97 18.97 0.91
C LYS A 180 44.05 20.00 1.52
N ALA A 181 43.75 19.79 2.80
CA ALA A 181 43.09 20.76 3.64
C ALA A 181 44.06 21.22 4.73
N THR A 182 43.93 22.49 5.12
CA THR A 182 44.62 23.06 6.27
C THR A 182 43.83 22.71 7.53
N LEU A 183 44.46 22.07 8.51
CA LEU A 183 43.89 21.83 9.84
C LEU A 183 44.64 22.68 10.86
N GLN A 184 43.91 23.55 11.56
CA GLN A 184 44.41 24.42 12.62
C GLN A 184 43.85 24.01 13.98
N ILE A 185 44.69 24.01 15.02
CA ILE A 185 44.31 23.62 16.40
C ILE A 185 44.35 24.84 17.33
N GLY A 186 43.28 25.10 18.07
CA GLY A 186 43.27 26.00 19.23
C GLY A 186 43.28 27.50 18.93
N ASN A 187 43.04 27.91 17.68
CA ASN A 187 43.27 29.29 17.24
C ASN A 187 41.99 30.13 17.02
N SER A 188 40.80 29.57 17.29
CA SER A 188 39.51 30.23 17.01
C SER A 188 38.54 30.14 18.19
N ASP A 189 37.91 31.27 18.54
CA ASP A 189 36.85 31.34 19.54
C ASP A 189 35.53 30.82 18.95
N PHE A 190 35.12 29.63 19.39
CA PHE A 190 33.90 28.99 18.89
C PHE A 190 32.65 29.82 19.19
N TRP A 191 32.58 30.46 20.36
CA TRP A 191 31.46 31.32 20.70
C TRP A 191 31.50 32.65 19.96
N GLY A 192 32.69 33.24 19.81
CA GLY A 192 32.89 34.47 19.04
C GLY A 192 32.32 34.38 17.63
N GLU A 193 32.63 33.29 16.92
CA GLU A 193 32.13 33.02 15.57
C GLU A 193 30.60 32.83 15.53
N ILE A 194 30.03 32.12 16.51
CA ILE A 194 28.56 31.94 16.60
C ILE A 194 27.86 33.28 16.92
N ILE A 195 28.42 34.10 17.81
CA ILE A 195 27.90 35.42 18.18
C ILE A 195 27.92 36.36 16.96
N GLU A 196 29.04 36.38 16.23
CA GLU A 196 29.15 37.19 15.01
C GLU A 196 28.08 36.78 13.99
N MET A 197 27.87 35.47 13.82
CA MET A 197 26.81 34.95 12.95
C MET A 197 25.40 35.29 13.43
N GLN A 198 25.14 35.32 14.74
CA GLN A 198 23.84 35.65 15.30
C GLN A 198 23.34 37.03 14.84
N ASN A 199 24.25 38.00 14.71
CA ASN A 199 23.92 39.36 14.27
C ASN A 199 23.24 39.40 12.89
N PHE A 200 23.42 38.36 12.05
CA PHE A 200 22.84 38.27 10.71
C PHE A 200 21.51 37.52 10.65
N THR A 201 21.13 36.80 11.70
CA THR A 201 19.99 35.85 11.65
C THR A 201 18.62 36.45 11.99
N GLY A 202 18.56 37.69 12.47
CA GLY A 202 17.29 38.36 12.84
C GLY A 202 16.48 37.66 13.95
N LEU A 203 17.07 36.64 14.59
CA LEU A 203 16.45 35.81 15.61
C LEU A 203 16.07 36.62 16.86
N LYS A 204 14.81 36.51 17.31
CA LYS A 204 14.33 37.15 18.55
C LYS A 204 14.95 36.56 19.82
N GLU A 205 15.34 35.29 19.77
CA GLU A 205 16.05 34.58 20.83
C GLU A 205 17.48 34.27 20.36
N PRO A 206 18.52 34.51 21.17
CA PRO A 206 19.89 34.18 20.82
C PRO A 206 20.08 32.73 20.38
N ILE A 207 20.81 32.51 19.27
CA ILE A 207 21.22 31.15 18.81
C ILE A 207 21.92 30.39 19.94
N ILE A 208 22.62 31.11 20.82
CA ILE A 208 23.38 30.57 21.94
C ILE A 208 22.48 29.91 22.99
N ASP A 209 21.24 30.37 23.16
CA ASP A 209 20.30 29.80 24.14
C ASP A 209 19.88 28.36 23.75
N HIS A 210 20.08 28.00 22.48
CA HIS A 210 19.88 26.66 21.96
C HIS A 210 21.07 25.71 22.21
N TRP A 211 22.25 26.23 22.58
CA TRP A 211 23.45 25.46 22.92
C TRP A 211 23.62 25.40 24.44
N LYS A 212 23.47 24.20 25.02
CA LYS A 212 23.71 23.97 26.46
C LYS A 212 25.19 23.82 26.81
N GLU A 213 26.00 23.45 25.82
CA GLU A 213 27.40 23.07 25.96
C GLU A 213 28.18 23.72 24.81
N GLU A 214 29.44 24.09 25.04
CA GLU A 214 30.33 24.64 24.00
C GLU A 214 30.89 23.51 23.12
N LYS A 215 30.01 22.94 22.30
CA LYS A 215 30.34 21.90 21.32
C LYS A 215 29.50 22.07 20.06
N GLY A 216 29.97 21.47 18.97
CA GLY A 216 29.24 21.46 17.71
C GLY A 216 30.14 21.64 16.51
N THR A 217 29.50 21.89 15.37
CA THR A 217 30.19 22.10 14.09
C THR A 217 29.53 23.23 13.32
N LEU A 218 30.34 24.16 12.84
CA LEU A 218 30.00 25.20 11.88
C LEU A 218 30.71 24.89 10.57
N ILE A 219 29.96 24.86 9.47
CA ILE A 219 30.51 24.75 8.12
C ILE A 219 30.11 26.00 7.34
N SER A 220 31.10 26.72 6.85
CA SER A 220 30.98 27.88 5.97
C SER A 220 31.42 27.49 4.57
N ILE A 221 30.52 27.64 3.60
CA ILE A 221 30.76 27.35 2.18
C ILE A 221 30.76 28.69 1.46
N GLU A 222 31.82 28.97 0.70
CA GLU A 222 32.02 30.27 0.04
C GLU A 222 32.19 30.09 -1.47
N LYS A 223 31.93 31.17 -2.21
CA LYS A 223 32.02 31.22 -3.68
C LYS A 223 31.09 30.18 -4.29
N LEU A 224 29.80 30.39 -4.14
CA LEU A 224 28.78 29.38 -4.45
C LEU A 224 28.75 29.08 -5.95
N LYS A 225 28.47 27.82 -6.29
CA LYS A 225 28.37 27.36 -7.68
C LYS A 225 26.98 27.61 -8.29
N ASP A 226 25.95 27.76 -7.46
CA ASP A 226 24.56 28.04 -7.87
C ASP A 226 24.08 29.38 -7.28
N THR A 227 23.11 30.00 -7.95
CA THR A 227 22.48 31.25 -7.50
C THR A 227 21.35 30.99 -6.50
N TRP A 228 21.46 31.58 -5.31
CA TRP A 228 20.47 31.43 -4.23
C TRP A 228 19.50 32.60 -4.15
N GLU A 229 18.75 32.78 -5.23
CA GLU A 229 17.63 33.73 -5.27
C GLU A 229 16.44 33.21 -4.46
N GLU A 230 15.47 34.08 -4.22
CA GLU A 230 14.32 33.81 -3.36
C GLU A 230 13.54 32.54 -3.75
N ARG A 231 13.44 32.24 -5.05
CA ARG A 231 12.79 31.03 -5.54
C ARG A 231 13.53 29.75 -5.13
N ALA A 232 14.86 29.78 -5.13
CA ALA A 232 15.69 28.64 -4.74
C ALA A 232 15.63 28.42 -3.22
N THR A 233 15.70 29.51 -2.43
CA THR A 233 15.56 29.45 -0.97
C THR A 233 14.18 28.94 -0.55
N GLN A 234 13.10 29.39 -1.20
CA GLN A 234 11.75 28.91 -0.94
C GLN A 234 11.58 27.43 -1.29
N SER A 235 12.20 26.98 -2.38
CA SER A 235 12.22 25.57 -2.79
C SER A 235 12.95 24.70 -1.76
N LEU A 236 14.14 25.15 -1.30
CA LEU A 236 14.86 24.51 -0.21
C LEU A 236 14.01 24.44 1.07
N TYR A 237 13.40 25.55 1.49
CA TYR A 237 12.54 25.58 2.69
C TYR A 237 11.43 24.55 2.60
N SER A 238 10.70 24.52 1.48
CA SER A 238 9.65 23.52 1.26
C SER A 238 10.17 22.08 1.23
N ASN A 239 11.37 21.83 0.71
CA ASN A 239 11.98 20.51 0.76
C ASN A 239 12.39 20.10 2.19
N LEU A 240 12.86 21.06 2.99
CA LEU A 240 13.19 20.86 4.40
C LEU A 240 11.92 20.63 5.25
N GLU A 241 10.80 21.32 4.98
CA GLU A 241 9.50 21.08 5.63
C GLU A 241 9.08 19.61 5.50
N ILE A 242 9.41 18.98 4.36
CA ILE A 242 9.06 17.59 4.07
C ILE A 242 10.16 16.61 4.58
N LEU A 243 11.33 17.11 4.97
CA LEU A 243 12.44 16.32 5.50
C LEU A 243 12.28 16.07 7.01
N VAL A 244 11.76 17.04 7.76
CA VAL A 244 11.64 16.96 9.21
C VAL A 244 10.54 15.95 9.59
N PRO A 245 10.83 14.98 10.48
CA PRO A 245 9.85 13.98 10.90
C PRO A 245 8.62 14.63 11.57
N PRO A 246 7.44 14.00 11.49
CA PRO A 246 6.25 14.45 12.23
C PRO A 246 6.52 14.55 13.74
N LEU A 247 5.84 15.49 14.40
CA LEU A 247 6.02 16.01 15.77
C LEU A 247 6.25 15.00 16.93
N GLU A 248 6.02 13.71 16.71
CA GLU A 248 6.16 12.67 17.74
C GLU A 248 7.61 12.47 18.23
N THR A 249 8.60 12.96 17.48
CA THR A 249 10.02 12.95 17.88
C THR A 249 10.62 14.34 17.81
N ASN A 250 10.38 15.17 18.83
CA ASN A 250 10.94 16.54 18.99
C ASN A 250 12.47 16.55 19.26
N ILE A 251 13.20 15.58 18.69
CA ILE A 251 14.59 15.22 19.00
C ILE A 251 15.57 16.03 18.16
N PHE A 252 15.15 16.54 16.99
CA PHE A 252 15.97 17.33 16.07
C PHE A 252 15.17 18.50 15.48
N GLN A 253 15.64 19.73 15.69
CA GLN A 253 15.01 20.94 15.20
C GLN A 253 15.86 21.56 14.09
N LEU A 254 15.20 21.96 13.02
CA LEU A 254 15.85 22.54 11.84
C LEU A 254 15.38 23.98 11.66
N PHE A 255 16.31 24.88 11.35
CA PHE A 255 16.03 26.28 11.07
C PHE A 255 16.67 26.69 9.74
N LEU A 256 15.98 27.51 8.96
CA LEU A 256 16.50 28.12 7.74
C LEU A 256 16.33 29.64 7.82
N TYR A 257 17.40 30.38 7.51
CA TYR A 257 17.41 31.84 7.39
C TYR A 257 18.00 32.27 6.04
N SER A 258 17.61 33.46 5.59
CA SER A 258 18.10 34.10 4.37
C SER A 258 18.48 35.54 4.67
N THR A 259 19.68 35.98 4.25
CA THR A 259 20.08 37.39 4.43
C THR A 259 19.32 38.36 3.53
N LEU A 260 18.72 37.87 2.44
CA LEU A 260 17.84 38.68 1.58
C LEU A 260 16.46 38.93 2.20
N GLU A 261 15.95 37.96 2.97
CA GLU A 261 14.61 37.97 3.57
C GLU A 261 14.66 37.44 5.02
N PRO A 262 15.19 38.23 5.97
CA PRO A 262 15.48 37.74 7.33
C PRO A 262 14.24 37.27 8.12
N ASP A 263 13.09 37.91 7.90
CA ASP A 263 11.84 37.64 8.65
C ASP A 263 10.94 36.58 8.00
N LYS A 264 11.27 36.12 6.78
CA LYS A 264 10.37 35.25 6.00
C LYS A 264 10.44 33.79 6.40
N TYR A 265 11.62 33.32 6.79
CA TYR A 265 11.90 31.94 7.17
C TYR A 265 12.13 31.82 8.68
N GLY A 266 12.49 30.63 9.16
CA GLY A 266 12.72 30.37 10.57
C GLY A 266 12.73 28.88 10.89
N LYS A 267 12.11 28.50 12.01
CA LYS A 267 11.95 27.09 12.38
C LYS A 267 11.17 26.36 11.30
N VAL A 268 11.74 25.29 10.79
CA VAL A 268 11.07 24.38 9.85
C VAL A 268 10.12 23.50 10.67
N LEU A 269 8.82 23.76 10.52
CA LEU A 269 7.79 23.03 11.28
C LEU A 269 7.40 21.74 10.56
N PRO A 270 7.24 20.62 11.29
CA PRO A 270 6.69 19.40 10.71
C PRO A 270 5.27 19.63 10.19
N THR A 271 4.92 18.99 9.07
CA THR A 271 3.55 19.06 8.56
C THR A 271 2.64 18.15 9.40
N LEU A 272 1.79 18.73 10.25
CA LEU A 272 0.74 18.00 10.96
C LEU A 272 -0.54 18.00 10.12
N CYS A 273 -1.12 16.81 9.92
CA CYS A 273 -2.42 16.66 9.27
C CYS A 273 -3.50 16.58 10.37
N ASP A 274 -3.96 17.75 10.82
CA ASP A 274 -5.00 17.84 11.86
C ASP A 274 -6.41 17.63 11.32
N ASP A 275 -6.61 17.87 10.03
CA ASP A 275 -7.89 17.67 9.34
C ASP A 275 -7.87 16.34 8.57
N TYR A 276 -8.85 15.48 8.83
CA TYR A 276 -9.02 14.19 8.15
C TYR A 276 -10.48 13.71 8.25
N ASP A 277 -10.89 12.90 7.28
CA ASP A 277 -12.16 12.16 7.32
C ASP A 277 -11.96 10.77 7.94
N TYR A 278 -10.83 10.12 7.61
CA TYR A 278 -10.37 8.87 8.22
C TYR A 278 -8.87 8.94 8.51
N LYS A 279 -8.46 8.37 9.64
CA LYS A 279 -7.05 8.11 9.98
C LYS A 279 -6.88 6.62 10.26
N VAL A 280 -5.90 5.99 9.63
CA VAL A 280 -5.51 4.60 9.88
C VAL A 280 -4.07 4.60 10.39
N SER A 281 -3.84 4.02 11.56
CA SER A 281 -2.51 3.88 12.14
C SER A 281 -2.22 2.39 12.31
N ALA A 282 -1.24 1.87 11.60
CA ALA A 282 -0.82 0.47 11.68
C ALA A 282 0.60 0.37 12.23
N THR A 283 0.78 -0.48 13.22
CA THR A 283 2.08 -0.80 13.83
C THR A 283 2.36 -2.27 13.64
N VAL A 284 3.48 -2.59 13.00
CA VAL A 284 3.98 -3.95 12.81
C VAL A 284 5.22 -4.13 13.67
N ASN A 285 5.20 -5.13 14.53
CA ASN A 285 6.34 -5.47 15.39
C ASN A 285 7.19 -6.63 14.82
N ASP A 286 8.31 -6.94 15.46
CA ASP A 286 9.24 -8.01 15.03
C ASP A 286 8.60 -9.40 15.03
N SER A 287 7.56 -9.61 15.84
CA SER A 287 6.79 -10.86 15.86
C SER A 287 5.77 -10.96 14.71
N GLN A 288 5.73 -9.98 13.81
CA GLN A 288 4.76 -9.84 12.71
C GLN A 288 3.30 -9.69 13.19
N SER A 289 3.13 -9.30 14.45
CA SER A 289 1.83 -8.86 14.96
C SER A 289 1.57 -7.46 14.45
N VAL A 290 0.34 -7.24 14.01
CA VAL A 290 -0.09 -5.98 13.41
C VAL A 290 -1.25 -5.43 14.23
N THR A 291 -1.07 -4.24 14.77
CA THR A 291 -2.11 -3.48 15.46
C THR A 291 -2.54 -2.34 14.55
N ILE A 292 -3.82 -2.30 14.19
CA ILE A 292 -4.39 -1.30 13.28
C ILE A 292 -5.48 -0.55 14.02
N SER A 293 -5.30 0.75 14.23
CA SER A 293 -6.33 1.65 14.73
C SER A 293 -6.91 2.45 13.58
N VAL A 294 -8.24 2.50 13.50
CA VAL A 294 -8.97 3.29 12.51
C VAL A 294 -9.84 4.30 13.23
N SER A 295 -9.54 5.58 13.03
CA SER A 295 -10.30 6.71 13.59
C SER A 295 -11.18 7.33 12.50
N ARG A 296 -12.46 7.55 12.82
CA ARG A 296 -13.50 8.06 11.93
C ARG A 296 -13.89 9.48 12.31
N ASN A 297 -13.84 10.38 11.34
CA ASN A 297 -14.21 11.78 11.53
C ASN A 297 -15.13 12.32 10.42
N GLU A 298 -15.47 11.52 9.41
CA GLU A 298 -16.27 11.95 8.25
C GLU A 298 -17.74 12.29 8.58
N LEU A 299 -18.37 11.53 9.47
CA LEU A 299 -19.82 11.57 9.70
C LEU A 299 -20.18 12.13 11.08
N ASN A 300 -21.33 12.80 11.17
CA ASN A 300 -21.90 13.27 12.43
C ASN A 300 -22.60 12.13 13.18
N PHE A 301 -22.07 11.78 14.35
CA PHE A 301 -22.60 10.70 15.19
C PHE A 301 -24.05 10.95 15.65
N GLY A 302 -24.40 12.21 15.98
CA GLY A 302 -25.74 12.56 16.43
C GLY A 302 -26.79 12.35 15.34
N ASP A 303 -26.46 12.69 14.10
CA ASP A 303 -27.37 12.51 12.96
C ASP A 303 -27.47 11.05 12.51
N LEU A 304 -26.37 10.27 12.58
CA LEU A 304 -26.39 8.82 12.38
C LEU A 304 -27.38 8.13 13.33
N LYS A 305 -27.40 8.56 14.59
CA LYS A 305 -28.35 8.05 15.59
C LYS A 305 -29.80 8.41 15.24
N ARG A 306 -30.06 9.63 14.75
CA ARG A 306 -31.42 10.06 14.35
C ARG A 306 -31.95 9.29 13.15
N ILE A 307 -31.09 8.92 12.20
CA ILE A 307 -31.46 8.16 11.00
C ILE A 307 -31.84 6.69 11.33
N GLY A 308 -31.41 6.21 12.50
CA GLY A 308 -31.61 4.84 12.96
C GLY A 308 -30.64 3.86 12.28
N PHE A 309 -29.39 4.29 12.05
CA PHE A 309 -28.37 3.46 11.39
C PHE A 309 -28.13 2.14 12.14
N PHE A 310 -28.00 2.20 13.47
CA PHE A 310 -27.64 1.04 14.29
C PHE A 310 -28.76 -0.01 14.37
N GLU A 311 -30.02 0.42 14.36
CA GLU A 311 -31.18 -0.48 14.41
C GLU A 311 -31.47 -1.12 13.04
N LYS A 312 -31.20 -0.40 11.95
CA LYS A 312 -31.56 -0.83 10.58
C LYS A 312 -30.43 -1.53 9.82
N SER A 313 -29.17 -1.30 10.18
CA SER A 313 -28.01 -1.79 9.43
C SER A 313 -27.90 -3.32 9.35
N LYS A 314 -28.35 -4.02 10.40
CA LYS A 314 -28.16 -5.48 10.57
C LYS A 314 -26.68 -5.91 10.48
N LEU A 315 -25.74 -5.00 10.71
CA LEU A 315 -24.31 -5.28 10.75
C LEU A 315 -23.94 -5.74 12.16
N ASN A 316 -23.41 -6.95 12.28
CA ASN A 316 -23.15 -7.59 13.57
C ASN A 316 -21.69 -7.44 14.01
N GLU A 317 -20.80 -6.99 13.12
CA GLU A 317 -19.37 -6.89 13.39
C GLU A 317 -19.08 -5.80 14.43
N PRO A 318 -18.13 -6.01 15.36
CA PRO A 318 -17.84 -5.09 16.47
C PRO A 318 -17.57 -3.65 16.03
N GLN A 319 -16.88 -3.47 14.90
CA GLN A 319 -16.54 -2.13 14.38
C GLN A 319 -17.76 -1.32 13.91
N TYR A 320 -18.91 -1.97 13.67
CA TYR A 320 -20.14 -1.32 13.24
C TYR A 320 -21.14 -1.09 14.38
N GLN A 321 -20.81 -1.54 15.60
CA GLN A 321 -21.67 -1.37 16.77
C GLN A 321 -21.61 0.05 17.31
N PHE A 322 -22.65 0.43 18.06
CA PHE A 322 -22.81 1.77 18.63
C PHE A 322 -21.57 2.27 19.40
N SER A 323 -20.97 1.41 20.24
CA SER A 323 -19.81 1.74 21.08
C SER A 323 -18.59 2.16 20.26
N ALA A 324 -18.35 1.54 19.11
CA ALA A 324 -17.22 1.88 18.23
C ALA A 324 -17.41 3.25 17.55
N PHE A 325 -18.65 3.60 17.19
CA PHE A 325 -18.96 4.91 16.63
C PHE A 325 -18.95 6.02 17.68
N GLU A 326 -19.36 5.73 18.92
CA GLU A 326 -19.31 6.67 20.04
C GLU A 326 -17.86 7.03 20.40
N LYS A 327 -16.97 6.04 20.46
CA LYS A 327 -15.53 6.26 20.65
C LYS A 327 -14.90 6.99 19.46
N GLY A 328 -15.48 6.86 18.27
CA GLY A 328 -14.96 7.40 17.02
C GLY A 328 -13.77 6.62 16.46
N GLU A 329 -13.39 5.50 17.07
CA GLU A 329 -12.28 4.65 16.62
C GLU A 329 -12.51 3.18 16.97
N PHE A 330 -11.86 2.30 16.23
CA PHE A 330 -11.80 0.87 16.51
C PHE A 330 -10.42 0.31 16.22
N GLU A 331 -10.09 -0.80 16.87
CA GLU A 331 -8.79 -1.44 16.77
C GLU A 331 -8.92 -2.88 16.26
N ILE A 332 -8.04 -3.25 15.34
CA ILE A 332 -7.90 -4.60 14.82
C ILE A 332 -6.50 -5.09 15.18
N ASN A 333 -6.45 -6.19 15.93
CA ASN A 333 -5.21 -6.92 16.20
C ASN A 333 -5.17 -8.16 15.30
N THR A 334 -4.16 -8.24 14.45
CA THR A 334 -4.01 -9.29 13.45
C THR A 334 -2.52 -9.63 13.24
N LYS A 335 -2.21 -10.44 12.23
CA LYS A 335 -0.84 -10.76 11.83
C LYS A 335 -0.62 -10.43 10.36
N LEU A 336 0.64 -10.24 9.96
CA LEU A 336 0.97 -10.01 8.54
C LEU A 336 0.42 -11.14 7.64
N GLU A 337 0.55 -12.40 8.06
CA GLU A 337 0.03 -13.56 7.32
C GLU A 337 -1.49 -13.49 7.07
N THR A 338 -2.25 -12.90 8.00
CA THR A 338 -3.71 -12.74 7.91
C THR A 338 -4.07 -11.60 6.94
N LEU A 339 -3.34 -10.48 6.97
CA LEU A 339 -3.55 -9.36 6.04
C LEU A 339 -3.34 -9.78 4.58
N ILE A 340 -2.36 -10.65 4.34
CA ILE A 340 -2.10 -11.24 3.02
C ILE A 340 -2.45 -12.75 2.98
N ALA A 341 -3.66 -13.08 3.45
CA ALA A 341 -4.16 -14.45 3.48
C ALA A 341 -3.91 -15.20 2.15
N GLY A 342 -3.34 -16.40 2.25
CA GLY A 342 -2.94 -17.23 1.11
C GLY A 342 -1.46 -17.15 0.73
N TYR A 343 -0.72 -16.14 1.20
CA TYR A 343 0.71 -15.99 0.87
C TYR A 343 1.63 -16.92 1.69
N LYS A 344 1.28 -17.23 2.94
CA LYS A 344 2.08 -18.07 3.84
C LYS A 344 2.47 -19.44 3.25
N GLY A 345 1.54 -20.08 2.54
CA GLY A 345 1.77 -21.41 1.94
C GLY A 345 2.67 -21.40 0.70
N ILE A 346 2.90 -20.22 0.10
CA ILE A 346 3.68 -20.02 -1.13
C ILE A 346 4.99 -19.24 -0.90
N ASP A 347 5.19 -18.65 0.29
CA ASP A 347 6.39 -17.89 0.65
C ASP A 347 7.64 -18.79 0.81
N LYS A 348 8.24 -19.19 -0.32
CA LYS A 348 9.43 -20.07 -0.36
C LYS A 348 10.66 -19.44 0.31
N ASN A 349 10.76 -18.12 0.30
CA ASN A 349 11.95 -17.37 0.73
C ASN A 349 11.79 -16.71 2.11
N ASN A 350 10.67 -16.97 2.80
CA ASN A 350 10.34 -16.38 4.08
C ASN A 350 10.38 -14.84 4.05
N ASN A 351 9.94 -14.27 2.91
CA ASN A 351 9.95 -12.84 2.63
C ASN A 351 9.10 -12.05 3.64
N LEU A 352 8.05 -12.66 4.20
CA LEU A 352 7.25 -12.05 5.27
C LEU A 352 8.10 -11.65 6.50
N ARG A 353 9.06 -12.51 6.90
CA ARG A 353 9.94 -12.21 8.06
C ARG A 353 10.98 -11.14 7.74
N LYS A 354 11.35 -11.00 6.47
CA LYS A 354 12.39 -10.06 6.00
C LYS A 354 11.92 -8.61 5.95
N ILE A 355 10.61 -8.37 6.08
CA ILE A 355 10.05 -7.03 6.09
C ILE A 355 10.53 -6.26 7.32
N GLY A 356 10.48 -6.87 8.51
CA GLY A 356 10.83 -6.20 9.78
C GLY A 356 9.70 -5.35 10.36
N ALA A 357 9.96 -4.70 11.50
CA ALA A 357 9.02 -3.76 12.11
C ALA A 357 8.88 -2.48 11.28
N PHE A 358 7.68 -1.89 11.27
CA PHE A 358 7.41 -0.59 10.66
C PHE A 358 6.12 0.01 11.20
N THR A 359 5.96 1.32 11.04
CA THR A 359 4.69 2.00 11.30
C THR A 359 4.15 2.66 10.05
N PHE A 360 2.82 2.72 9.94
CA PHE A 360 2.15 3.34 8.82
C PHE A 360 0.96 4.18 9.32
N SER A 361 1.07 5.49 9.12
CA SER A 361 0.00 6.45 9.38
C SER A 361 -0.58 6.90 8.05
N PHE A 362 -1.87 6.69 7.85
CA PHE A 362 -2.59 6.98 6.61
C PHE A 362 -3.79 7.87 6.91
N TYR A 363 -4.00 8.87 6.07
CA TYR A 363 -5.04 9.88 6.20
C TYR A 363 -5.80 9.96 4.89
N PHE A 364 -7.13 9.92 4.98
CA PHE A 364 -8.04 10.15 3.87
C PHE A 364 -8.79 11.46 4.08
N MET A 365 -8.85 12.26 3.02
CA MET A 365 -9.58 13.53 2.96
C MET A 365 -10.31 13.66 1.63
N LYS A 366 -11.58 14.01 1.71
CA LYS A 366 -12.35 14.44 0.55
C LYS A 366 -11.80 15.77 0.01
N ARG A 367 -11.52 15.82 -1.31
CA ARG A 367 -11.10 17.03 -2.04
C ARG A 367 -12.26 17.94 -2.47
N GLY A 368 -13.49 17.51 -2.26
CA GLY A 368 -14.68 18.29 -2.57
C GLY A 368 -15.90 17.59 -2.03
N GLY A 369 -16.86 18.36 -1.53
CA GLY A 369 -18.26 17.97 -1.58
C GLY A 369 -18.65 18.22 -3.03
N GLY A 370 -18.69 17.17 -3.86
CA GLY A 370 -19.13 17.36 -5.23
C GLY A 370 -20.52 17.96 -5.15
N GLN A 371 -20.70 19.23 -5.54
CA GLN A 371 -21.93 20.01 -5.43
C GLN A 371 -22.98 19.27 -4.60
N GLU A 372 -22.82 19.28 -3.27
CA GLU A 372 -23.79 18.65 -2.37
C GLU A 372 -25.07 19.47 -2.59
N LYS A 373 -25.89 19.06 -3.56
CA LYS A 373 -27.25 19.52 -3.73
C LYS A 373 -27.91 19.31 -2.36
N ASP A 374 -28.86 20.16 -1.99
CA ASP A 374 -29.57 20.09 -0.70
C ASP A 374 -30.09 18.66 -0.36
N GLU A 375 -30.24 17.78 -1.36
CA GLU A 375 -30.60 16.37 -1.23
C GLU A 375 -29.51 15.43 -0.67
N GLU A 376 -28.21 15.65 -0.95
CA GLU A 376 -27.12 14.79 -0.43
C GLU A 376 -26.92 14.98 1.08
N VAL A 377 -27.21 16.17 1.59
CA VAL A 377 -27.17 16.52 3.02
C VAL A 377 -28.16 15.67 3.83
N GLY A 378 -29.28 15.24 3.23
CA GLY A 378 -30.24 14.32 3.84
C GLY A 378 -29.86 12.84 3.72
N LYS A 379 -29.03 12.48 2.72
CA LYS A 379 -28.62 11.10 2.40
C LYS A 379 -27.42 10.64 3.22
N TYR A 380 -26.44 11.53 3.43
CA TYR A 380 -25.23 11.25 4.19
C TYR A 380 -24.98 12.35 5.22
N PRO A 381 -24.93 12.03 6.53
CA PRO A 381 -24.72 13.03 7.57
C PRO A 381 -23.24 13.43 7.68
N TYR A 382 -22.70 14.07 6.64
CA TYR A 382 -21.30 14.53 6.61
C TYR A 382 -21.07 15.67 7.61
N LYS A 383 -19.87 15.74 8.18
CA LYS A 383 -19.42 16.94 8.89
C LYS A 383 -19.10 18.06 7.89
N SER A 384 -19.42 19.30 8.27
CA SER A 384 -19.05 20.49 7.48
C SER A 384 -17.55 20.73 7.56
N VAL A 385 -16.92 20.88 6.39
CA VAL A 385 -15.46 21.00 6.23
C VAL A 385 -15.12 21.98 5.12
N ASN A 386 -13.96 22.64 5.21
CA ASN A 386 -13.50 23.56 4.18
C ASN A 386 -12.70 22.82 3.09
N TYR A 387 -13.38 22.42 2.02
CA TYR A 387 -12.79 21.65 0.92
C TYR A 387 -11.69 22.41 0.15
N SER A 388 -11.75 23.74 0.09
CA SER A 388 -10.72 24.55 -0.57
C SER A 388 -9.39 24.47 0.18
N ILE A 389 -9.42 24.53 1.51
CA ILE A 389 -8.22 24.35 2.35
C ILE A 389 -7.65 22.95 2.18
N ARG A 390 -8.50 21.91 2.24
CA ARG A 390 -8.08 20.51 2.05
C ARG A 390 -7.43 20.26 0.69
N THR A 391 -8.02 20.82 -0.37
CA THR A 391 -7.50 20.66 -1.73
C THR A 391 -6.12 21.26 -1.88
N ASN A 392 -5.94 22.51 -1.42
CA ASN A 392 -4.64 23.17 -1.43
C ASN A 392 -3.60 22.42 -0.61
N TRP A 393 -3.99 21.89 0.55
CA TRP A 393 -3.11 21.10 1.41
C TRP A 393 -2.68 19.79 0.74
N LEU A 394 -3.63 19.04 0.15
CA LEU A 394 -3.35 17.79 -0.57
C LEU A 394 -2.51 18.00 -1.84
N ASP A 395 -2.65 19.13 -2.52
CA ASP A 395 -1.83 19.45 -3.69
C ASP A 395 -0.37 19.75 -3.33
N LYS A 396 -0.12 20.28 -2.12
CA LYS A 396 1.24 20.50 -1.60
C LYS A 396 1.82 19.23 -0.96
N PHE A 397 1.05 18.56 -0.12
CA PHE A 397 1.55 17.52 0.79
C PHE A 397 1.01 16.12 0.57
N GLY A 398 0.08 15.91 -0.37
CA GLY A 398 -0.53 14.61 -0.64
C GLY A 398 0.47 13.52 -1.04
N GLY A 399 -0.02 12.28 -1.10
CA GLY A 399 0.77 11.09 -1.41
C GLY A 399 1.39 10.42 -0.19
N ILE A 400 1.65 9.12 -0.31
CA ILE A 400 2.19 8.28 0.77
C ILE A 400 3.72 8.28 0.70
N LYS A 401 4.37 8.73 1.77
CA LYS A 401 5.81 8.94 1.87
C LYS A 401 6.46 7.86 2.73
N ILE A 402 7.71 7.52 2.42
CA ILE A 402 8.51 6.62 3.23
C ILE A 402 9.57 7.45 3.97
N PHE A 403 9.68 7.20 5.27
CA PHE A 403 10.71 7.75 6.14
C PHE A 403 11.54 6.59 6.69
N ARG A 404 12.87 6.71 6.60
CA ARG A 404 13.81 5.77 7.19
C ARG A 404 14.59 6.48 8.27
N ASP A 405 14.46 6.00 9.50
CA ASP A 405 15.16 6.58 10.67
C ASP A 405 14.96 8.11 10.75
N ASN A 406 13.71 8.55 10.57
CA ASN A 406 13.26 9.96 10.55
C ASN A 406 13.64 10.80 9.31
N PHE A 407 14.27 10.23 8.29
CA PHE A 407 14.56 10.93 7.04
C PHE A 407 13.74 10.41 5.88
N ARG A 408 13.24 11.35 5.07
CA ARG A 408 12.48 11.02 3.87
C ARG A 408 13.32 10.25 2.85
N VAL A 409 12.73 9.17 2.33
CA VAL A 409 13.23 8.41 1.20
C VAL A 409 12.49 8.84 -0.07
N ARG A 410 13.20 9.54 -0.96
CA ARG A 410 12.69 9.94 -2.29
C ARG A 410 12.74 8.73 -3.25
N PRO A 411 11.88 8.62 -4.29
CA PRO A 411 10.89 9.60 -4.74
C PRO A 411 9.44 9.32 -4.27
N TYR A 412 9.25 8.49 -3.24
CA TYR A 412 7.93 7.97 -2.85
C TYR A 412 6.98 9.07 -2.35
N GLY A 413 5.82 9.21 -3.02
CA GLY A 413 4.77 10.15 -2.62
C GLY A 413 5.10 11.62 -2.90
N GLU A 414 5.96 11.88 -3.89
CA GLU A 414 6.28 13.24 -4.34
C GLU A 414 5.20 13.82 -5.24
N THR A 415 4.64 14.97 -4.82
CA THR A 415 3.70 15.73 -5.64
C THR A 415 4.39 16.18 -6.93
N LYS A 416 3.68 16.07 -8.07
CA LYS A 416 4.19 16.37 -9.42
C LYS A 416 5.31 15.45 -9.94
N SER A 417 5.57 14.32 -9.28
CA SER A 417 6.47 13.26 -9.77
C SER A 417 5.68 12.08 -10.32
N SER A 418 6.27 11.30 -11.23
CA SER A 418 5.73 10.00 -11.67
C SER A 418 5.60 8.99 -10.53
N SER A 419 6.36 9.20 -9.44
CA SER A 419 6.38 8.34 -8.25
C SER A 419 5.39 8.79 -7.15
N PHE A 420 4.48 9.71 -7.47
CA PHE A 420 3.40 10.13 -6.57
C PHE A 420 2.56 8.94 -6.10
N ASP A 421 2.16 8.08 -7.05
CA ASP A 421 1.33 6.91 -6.83
C ASP A 421 2.14 5.60 -6.97
N TRP A 422 3.20 5.47 -6.19
CA TRP A 422 4.06 4.29 -6.19
C TRP A 422 3.39 3.01 -5.65
N LEU A 423 2.18 3.14 -5.10
CA LEU A 423 1.30 2.03 -4.68
C LEU A 423 0.18 1.75 -5.69
N ASP A 424 0.19 2.37 -6.87
CA ASP A 424 -0.80 2.16 -7.93
C ASP A 424 -2.27 2.27 -7.46
N LEU A 425 -2.56 3.15 -6.48
CA LEU A 425 -3.90 3.40 -5.96
C LEU A 425 -4.83 3.93 -7.06
N GLY A 426 -4.31 4.72 -8.00
CA GLY A 426 -5.05 5.23 -9.14
C GLY A 426 -5.54 4.11 -10.05
N LYS A 427 -4.68 3.12 -10.34
CA LYS A 427 -5.06 1.93 -11.11
C LYS A 427 -6.17 1.13 -10.42
N ARG A 428 -6.11 1.02 -9.09
CA ARG A 428 -7.17 0.40 -8.26
C ARG A 428 -8.47 1.21 -8.27
N ALA A 429 -8.40 2.52 -8.21
CA ALA A 429 -9.57 3.40 -8.21
C ALA A 429 -10.34 3.39 -9.53
N LEU A 430 -9.64 3.20 -10.66
CA LEU A 430 -10.27 3.13 -11.98
C LEU A 430 -11.24 1.95 -12.12
N SER A 431 -11.03 0.85 -11.40
CA SER A 431 -11.95 -0.29 -11.48
C SER A 431 -13.29 -0.01 -10.79
N ASN A 432 -13.29 0.72 -9.65
CA ASN A 432 -14.50 1.02 -8.87
C ASN A 432 -14.40 2.40 -8.17
N PRO A 433 -14.80 3.50 -8.86
CA PRO A 433 -14.57 4.85 -8.36
C PRO A 433 -15.59 5.35 -7.32
N THR A 434 -16.73 4.66 -7.14
CA THR A 434 -17.88 5.18 -6.37
C THR A 434 -18.01 4.49 -5.02
N VAL A 435 -18.05 5.26 -3.93
CA VAL A 435 -18.09 4.73 -2.54
C VAL A 435 -19.35 3.95 -2.20
N THR A 436 -20.45 4.17 -2.90
CA THR A 436 -21.70 3.44 -2.69
C THR A 436 -21.74 2.11 -3.44
N ARG A 437 -20.67 1.73 -4.17
CA ARG A 437 -20.59 0.52 -4.98
C ARG A 437 -19.65 -0.53 -4.38
N PRO A 438 -19.96 -1.82 -4.47
CA PRO A 438 -19.12 -2.87 -3.87
C PRO A 438 -17.69 -2.85 -4.39
N GLY A 439 -16.74 -2.85 -3.47
CA GLY A 439 -15.31 -2.83 -3.81
C GLY A 439 -14.77 -1.45 -4.17
N TYR A 440 -15.28 -0.39 -3.54
CA TYR A 440 -14.74 0.96 -3.61
C TYR A 440 -13.24 1.01 -3.31
N ARG A 441 -12.51 1.82 -4.07
CA ARG A 441 -11.07 2.07 -3.89
C ARG A 441 -10.75 3.56 -3.86
N VAL A 442 -9.82 3.94 -3.01
CA VAL A 442 -9.43 5.35 -2.81
C VAL A 442 -8.54 5.85 -3.94
N ARG A 443 -8.67 7.14 -4.28
CA ARG A 443 -7.79 7.79 -5.27
C ARG A 443 -6.52 8.33 -4.60
N PRO A 444 -5.36 8.27 -5.26
CA PRO A 444 -4.09 8.73 -4.70
C PRO A 444 -4.08 10.25 -4.40
N GLN A 445 -4.94 11.02 -5.08
CA GLN A 445 -5.06 12.46 -4.82
C GLN A 445 -5.76 12.78 -3.49
N GLN A 446 -6.50 11.84 -2.90
CA GLN A 446 -7.30 12.04 -1.68
C GLN A 446 -6.57 11.60 -0.41
N VAL A 447 -5.31 11.20 -0.52
CA VAL A 447 -4.60 10.53 0.56
C VAL A 447 -3.30 11.24 0.91
N TYR A 448 -2.96 11.13 2.18
CA TYR A 448 -1.66 11.44 2.73
C TYR A 448 -1.23 10.27 3.61
N GLY A 449 0.04 9.93 3.61
CA GLY A 449 0.51 8.90 4.51
C GLY A 449 2.01 8.95 4.76
N ILE A 450 2.40 8.36 5.87
CA ILE A 450 3.77 8.30 6.36
C ILE A 450 4.03 6.85 6.76
N VAL A 451 5.03 6.25 6.13
CA VAL A 451 5.52 4.91 6.43
C VAL A 451 6.89 5.07 7.07
N ASN A 452 7.03 4.73 8.35
CA ASN A 452 8.32 4.76 9.04
C ASN A 452 8.93 3.36 9.06
N ILE A 453 10.16 3.28 8.55
CA ILE A 453 11.00 2.09 8.56
C ILE A 453 12.33 2.42 9.25
N SER A 454 13.06 1.39 9.66
CA SER A 454 14.41 1.52 10.21
C SER A 454 15.41 0.68 9.43
N ARG A 455 16.67 1.13 9.39
CA ARG A 455 17.76 0.35 8.83
C ARG A 455 18.05 -0.94 9.61
N ILE A 456 17.77 -0.97 10.92
CA ILE A 456 18.06 -2.13 11.77
C ILE A 456 16.97 -3.19 11.69
N ASP A 457 15.71 -2.76 11.57
CA ASP A 457 14.56 -3.66 11.53
C ASP A 457 14.31 -4.15 10.10
N ASN A 458 14.50 -3.28 9.10
CA ASN A 458 14.21 -3.56 7.69
C ASN A 458 15.49 -3.73 6.86
N ILE A 459 16.30 -4.74 7.19
CA ILE A 459 17.63 -5.01 6.58
C ILE A 459 17.53 -5.26 5.06
N ASN A 460 16.44 -5.88 4.60
CA ASN A 460 16.25 -6.24 3.19
C ASN A 460 15.70 -5.09 2.32
N PHE A 461 15.47 -3.90 2.88
CA PHE A 461 15.19 -2.70 2.10
C PHE A 461 16.52 -2.03 1.72
N GLU A 462 17.17 -2.57 0.69
CA GLU A 462 18.45 -2.04 0.21
C GLU A 462 18.24 -0.70 -0.50
N ASP A 463 19.09 0.29 -0.24
CA ASP A 463 19.03 1.57 -0.94
C ASP A 463 19.52 1.42 -2.39
N LYS A 464 18.87 2.11 -3.33
CA LYS A 464 19.35 2.18 -4.71
C LYS A 464 20.73 2.84 -4.79
N SER A 465 21.49 2.51 -5.83
CA SER A 465 22.82 3.08 -6.05
C SER A 465 22.79 4.62 -6.16
N SER A 466 21.71 5.19 -6.70
CA SER A 466 21.47 6.64 -6.82
C SER A 466 21.08 7.34 -5.51
N ARG A 467 20.87 6.61 -4.41
CA ARG A 467 20.24 7.11 -3.15
C ARG A 467 18.84 7.70 -3.31
N GLU A 468 18.24 7.56 -4.49
CA GLU A 468 16.88 7.97 -4.80
C GLU A 468 15.97 6.73 -4.83
N GLY A 469 15.76 6.15 -3.65
CA GLY A 469 14.75 5.13 -3.42
C GLY A 469 15.32 3.80 -2.93
N LEU A 470 14.42 2.84 -2.73
CA LEU A 470 14.74 1.49 -2.29
C LEU A 470 14.76 0.55 -3.50
N GLN A 471 15.64 -0.43 -3.48
CA GLN A 471 15.73 -1.45 -4.51
C GLN A 471 14.42 -2.27 -4.54
N GLU A 472 13.84 -2.39 -5.73
CA GLU A 472 12.64 -3.18 -5.96
C GLU A 472 13.02 -4.66 -5.95
N ASN A 473 12.90 -5.30 -4.80
CA ASN A 473 13.05 -6.74 -4.61
C ASN A 473 11.71 -7.37 -4.18
N ASP A 474 11.63 -8.70 -4.18
CA ASP A 474 10.39 -9.43 -3.81
C ASP A 474 9.86 -9.01 -2.43
N THR A 475 10.76 -8.72 -1.46
CA THR A 475 10.38 -8.25 -0.12
C THR A 475 9.72 -6.87 -0.15
N PHE A 476 10.24 -5.94 -0.95
CA PHE A 476 9.68 -4.60 -1.11
C PHE A 476 8.38 -4.62 -1.92
N THR A 477 8.24 -5.49 -2.93
CA THR A 477 6.96 -5.70 -3.63
C THR A 477 5.90 -6.24 -2.66
N LEU A 478 6.25 -7.22 -1.83
CA LEU A 478 5.35 -7.73 -0.79
C LEU A 478 4.97 -6.65 0.23
N PHE A 479 5.92 -5.79 0.59
CA PHE A 479 5.66 -4.64 1.48
C PHE A 479 4.61 -3.69 0.89
N LYS A 480 4.65 -3.40 -0.41
CA LYS A 480 3.59 -2.62 -1.10
C LYS A 480 2.22 -3.28 -0.94
N GLU A 481 2.13 -4.59 -1.13
CA GLU A 481 0.87 -5.33 -0.97
C GLU A 481 0.32 -5.29 0.46
N ILE A 482 1.19 -5.30 1.47
CA ILE A 482 0.78 -5.15 2.87
C ILE A 482 0.22 -3.74 3.12
N LEU A 483 0.89 -2.69 2.66
CA LEU A 483 0.38 -1.31 2.78
C LEU A 483 -0.98 -1.16 2.07
N LYS A 484 -1.11 -1.73 0.86
CA LYS A 484 -2.40 -1.77 0.13
C LYS A 484 -3.49 -2.50 0.90
N SER A 485 -3.14 -3.56 1.63
CA SER A 485 -4.08 -4.35 2.46
C SER A 485 -4.50 -3.59 3.72
N VAL A 486 -3.60 -2.80 4.32
CA VAL A 486 -3.96 -1.88 5.43
C VAL A 486 -4.91 -0.78 4.94
N ILE A 487 -4.65 -0.22 3.76
CA ILE A 487 -5.55 0.74 3.09
C ILE A 487 -6.92 0.09 2.81
N GLU A 488 -6.96 -1.17 2.37
CA GLU A 488 -8.20 -1.88 2.08
C GLU A 488 -9.15 -1.98 3.29
N ILE A 489 -8.64 -1.95 4.52
CA ILE A 489 -9.47 -1.98 5.74
C ILE A 489 -10.37 -0.75 5.84
N PHE A 490 -9.84 0.46 5.67
CA PHE A 490 -10.71 1.65 5.70
C PHE A 490 -11.59 1.73 4.46
N GLU A 491 -11.10 1.27 3.30
CA GLU A 491 -11.89 1.26 2.07
C GLU A 491 -13.16 0.42 2.28
N GLN A 492 -13.03 -0.78 2.87
CA GLN A 492 -14.14 -1.65 3.21
C GLN A 492 -15.07 -1.04 4.27
N ASP A 493 -14.51 -0.50 5.35
CA ASP A 493 -15.29 0.13 6.42
C ASP A 493 -16.14 1.29 5.89
N ARG A 494 -15.52 2.21 5.15
CA ARG A 494 -16.21 3.36 4.55
C ARG A 494 -17.24 2.91 3.51
N ASN A 495 -16.90 1.93 2.66
CA ASN A 495 -17.80 1.40 1.64
C ASN A 495 -19.07 0.80 2.25
N GLN A 496 -18.91 -0.02 3.30
CA GLN A 496 -20.01 -0.68 3.99
C GLN A 496 -20.95 0.35 4.64
N ILE A 497 -20.40 1.33 5.36
CA ILE A 497 -21.18 2.39 6.01
C ILE A 497 -21.99 3.18 4.98
N MET A 498 -21.37 3.60 3.87
CA MET A 498 -22.04 4.41 2.85
C MET A 498 -23.13 3.64 2.09
N MET A 499 -22.94 2.34 1.85
CA MET A 499 -23.99 1.48 1.29
C MET A 499 -25.18 1.32 2.21
N THR A 500 -24.92 1.07 3.49
CA THR A 500 -25.98 0.91 4.47
C THR A 500 -26.77 2.21 4.61
N LEU A 501 -26.10 3.37 4.61
CA LEU A 501 -26.77 4.66 4.61
C LEU A 501 -27.61 4.90 3.36
N LYS A 502 -27.08 4.56 2.17
CA LYS A 502 -27.84 4.61 0.90
C LYS A 502 -29.12 3.78 1.02
N LYS A 503 -29.01 2.53 1.45
CA LYS A 503 -30.15 1.61 1.60
C LYS A 503 -31.21 2.14 2.56
N ILE A 504 -30.79 2.67 3.72
CA ILE A 504 -31.71 3.24 4.70
C ILE A 504 -32.43 4.47 4.13
N TYR A 505 -31.70 5.33 3.41
CA TYR A 505 -32.27 6.50 2.74
C TYR A 505 -33.32 6.09 1.70
N ASP A 506 -32.99 5.13 0.82
CA ASP A 506 -33.89 4.64 -0.22
C ASP A 506 -35.16 4.03 0.37
N GLU A 507 -35.04 3.23 1.45
CA GLU A 507 -36.18 2.66 2.16
C GLU A 507 -37.06 3.72 2.82
N ASN A 508 -36.46 4.73 3.46
CA ASN A 508 -37.19 5.83 4.09
C ASN A 508 -37.92 6.68 3.03
N ASN A 509 -37.27 6.98 1.91
CA ASN A 509 -37.86 7.75 0.82
C ASN A 509 -38.96 6.99 0.08
N LYS A 510 -38.80 5.68 -0.17
CA LYS A 510 -39.87 4.83 -0.72
C LYS A 510 -41.09 4.83 0.20
N LYS A 511 -40.89 4.74 1.51
CA LYS A 511 -41.97 4.82 2.51
C LYS A 511 -42.60 6.21 2.58
N ALA A 512 -41.80 7.28 2.50
CA ALA A 512 -42.29 8.65 2.48
C ALA A 512 -43.16 8.91 1.24
N LYS A 513 -42.68 8.54 0.05
CA LYS A 513 -43.42 8.63 -1.22
C LYS A 513 -44.72 7.82 -1.17
N ALA A 514 -44.68 6.58 -0.67
CA ALA A 514 -45.89 5.75 -0.51
C ALA A 514 -46.89 6.33 0.49
N LYS A 515 -46.41 6.99 1.56
CA LYS A 515 -47.24 7.65 2.56
C LYS A 515 -47.89 8.92 2.01
N GLU A 516 -47.13 9.75 1.28
CA GLU A 516 -47.66 10.93 0.58
C GLU A 516 -48.68 10.55 -0.50
N GLU A 517 -48.45 9.47 -1.25
CA GLU A 517 -49.39 8.96 -2.24
C GLU A 517 -50.66 8.41 -1.57
N ALA A 518 -50.52 7.69 -0.45
CA ALA A 518 -51.65 7.26 0.36
C ALA A 518 -52.44 8.45 0.95
N ASP A 519 -51.77 9.47 1.46
CA ASP A 519 -52.39 10.70 1.99
C ASP A 519 -53.08 11.50 0.87
N ARG A 520 -52.47 11.58 -0.33
CA ARG A 520 -53.10 12.16 -1.53
C ARG A 520 -54.34 11.37 -1.95
N ILE A 521 -54.30 10.03 -1.94
CA ILE A 521 -55.46 9.17 -2.26
C ILE A 521 -56.57 9.34 -1.20
N ILE A 522 -56.23 9.45 0.07
CA ILE A 522 -57.18 9.69 1.17
C ILE A 522 -57.82 11.08 1.05
N LYS A 523 -57.04 12.10 0.69
CA LYS A 523 -57.52 13.46 0.46
C LYS A 523 -58.42 13.53 -0.78
N ASN A 524 -58.00 12.92 -1.89
CA ASN A 524 -58.82 12.78 -3.11
C ASN A 524 -60.09 11.95 -2.91
N LYS A 525 -60.10 10.96 -1.99
CA LYS A 525 -61.31 10.22 -1.61
C LYS A 525 -62.26 11.03 -0.71
N LYS A 526 -61.74 11.96 0.11
CA LYS A 526 -62.55 12.92 0.86
C LYS A 526 -63.17 13.97 -0.07
N ASP A 527 -62.42 14.43 -1.07
CA ASP A 527 -62.89 15.43 -2.03
C ASP A 527 -63.87 14.85 -3.06
N LYS A 528 -63.75 13.58 -3.45
CA LYS A 528 -64.72 12.89 -4.34
C LYS A 528 -66.12 12.67 -3.73
N LYS A 529 -66.34 12.98 -2.44
CA LYS A 529 -67.68 12.93 -1.83
C LYS A 529 -68.47 14.23 -1.99
N ASN A 530 -67.86 15.32 -2.45
CA ASN A 530 -68.52 16.60 -2.69
C ASN A 530 -68.18 17.13 -4.09
N ASN A 531 -69.16 16.99 -4.98
CA ASN A 531 -69.30 17.62 -6.30
C ASN A 531 -68.56 17.06 -7.53
N SER A 532 -69.38 17.01 -8.58
CA SER A 532 -69.15 16.72 -9.98
C SER A 532 -68.47 17.87 -10.74
N ASP A 533 -67.82 17.48 -11.84
CA ASP A 533 -67.34 18.24 -13.00
C ASP A 533 -65.98 18.99 -13.00
N SER A 534 -65.21 18.56 -14.02
CA SER A 534 -64.19 19.22 -14.84
C SER A 534 -62.83 19.65 -14.24
N SER A 535 -61.82 18.86 -14.65
CA SER A 535 -60.50 19.22 -15.21
C SER A 535 -59.61 20.24 -14.51
N ASP A 536 -58.52 19.75 -13.89
CA ASP A 536 -57.15 20.21 -14.18
C ASP A 536 -56.10 19.15 -13.73
N PRO A 537 -55.22 18.63 -14.60
CA PRO A 537 -54.15 17.71 -14.22
C PRO A 537 -52.85 18.47 -13.95
N SER A 538 -52.77 19.23 -12.85
CA SER A 538 -51.48 19.67 -12.32
C SER A 538 -50.85 18.53 -11.50
N VAL A 539 -50.35 17.52 -12.20
CA VAL A 539 -49.39 16.57 -11.62
C VAL A 539 -48.14 17.40 -11.27
N ASP A 540 -48.02 17.65 -9.99
CA ASP A 540 -47.00 18.41 -9.30
C ASP A 540 -45.58 18.09 -9.83
N LYS A 541 -44.97 19.08 -10.50
CA LYS A 541 -43.70 18.95 -11.24
C LYS A 541 -42.58 18.40 -10.36
N ASP A 542 -42.58 18.72 -9.07
CA ASP A 542 -41.55 18.29 -8.13
C ASP A 542 -41.67 16.80 -7.80
N THR A 543 -42.89 16.24 -7.76
CA THR A 543 -43.06 14.78 -7.60
C THR A 543 -42.61 14.04 -8.86
N LEU A 544 -42.81 14.63 -10.04
CA LEU A 544 -42.35 14.06 -11.30
C LEU A 544 -40.82 14.13 -11.45
N ILE A 545 -40.19 15.23 -11.02
CA ILE A 545 -38.73 15.39 -11.00
C ILE A 545 -38.10 14.38 -10.04
N ASN A 546 -38.63 14.26 -8.81
CA ASN A 546 -38.15 13.30 -7.81
C ASN A 546 -38.38 11.84 -8.21
N ALA A 547 -39.39 11.56 -9.05
CA ALA A 547 -39.58 10.24 -9.64
C ALA A 547 -38.58 10.00 -10.77
N ILE A 548 -38.38 10.97 -11.68
CA ILE A 548 -37.43 10.89 -12.80
C ILE A 548 -35.99 10.74 -12.30
N GLU A 549 -35.59 11.42 -11.23
CA GLU A 549 -34.24 11.29 -10.66
C GLU A 549 -34.03 9.96 -9.94
N ALA A 550 -35.02 9.46 -9.20
CA ALA A 550 -34.97 8.10 -8.64
C ALA A 550 -34.88 7.03 -9.75
N TYR A 551 -35.64 7.20 -10.83
CA TYR A 551 -35.53 6.33 -12.01
C TYR A 551 -34.17 6.50 -12.70
N LYS A 552 -33.55 7.68 -12.72
CA LYS A 552 -32.20 7.87 -13.27
C LYS A 552 -31.14 7.15 -12.43
N GLU A 553 -31.20 7.24 -11.10
CA GLU A 553 -30.29 6.51 -10.22
C GLU A 553 -30.48 4.99 -10.35
N ASP A 554 -31.73 4.50 -10.38
CA ASP A 554 -32.04 3.08 -10.61
C ASP A 554 -31.55 2.63 -12.00
N ILE A 555 -31.70 3.47 -13.04
CA ILE A 555 -31.18 3.21 -14.38
C ILE A 555 -29.66 3.15 -14.37
N GLU A 556 -28.97 4.00 -13.62
CA GLU A 556 -27.51 4.01 -13.55
C GLU A 556 -26.98 2.76 -12.82
N GLU A 557 -27.64 2.35 -11.73
CA GLU A 557 -27.35 1.12 -11.00
C GLU A 557 -27.59 -0.13 -11.87
N LEU A 558 -28.74 -0.18 -12.55
CA LEU A 558 -29.04 -1.22 -13.54
C LEU A 558 -28.07 -1.18 -14.72
N GLN A 559 -27.62 -0.02 -15.18
CA GLN A 559 -26.63 0.11 -16.25
C GLN A 559 -25.26 -0.42 -15.83
N ASP A 560 -24.88 -0.29 -14.57
CA ASP A 560 -23.60 -0.77 -14.05
C ASP A 560 -23.62 -2.26 -13.72
N GLU A 561 -24.72 -2.76 -13.15
CA GLU A 561 -24.99 -4.19 -13.11
C GLU A 561 -24.99 -4.76 -14.54
N GLN A 562 -25.61 -4.05 -15.49
CA GLN A 562 -25.54 -4.39 -16.89
C GLN A 562 -24.11 -4.28 -17.44
N LYS A 563 -23.23 -3.39 -16.99
CA LYS A 563 -21.80 -3.36 -17.42
C LYS A 563 -21.05 -4.60 -16.93
N ILE A 564 -21.21 -4.99 -15.67
CA ILE A 564 -20.60 -6.22 -15.11
C ILE A 564 -21.13 -7.43 -15.88
N LEU A 565 -22.45 -7.50 -16.05
CA LEU A 565 -23.13 -8.51 -16.86
C LEU A 565 -22.71 -8.44 -18.33
N ARG A 566 -22.38 -7.27 -18.89
CA ARG A 566 -21.95 -7.08 -20.29
C ARG A 566 -20.53 -7.61 -20.48
N VAL A 567 -19.63 -7.42 -19.52
CA VAL A 567 -18.29 -8.05 -19.54
C VAL A 567 -18.43 -9.59 -19.50
N LEU A 568 -19.28 -10.11 -18.61
CA LEU A 568 -19.57 -11.55 -18.53
C LEU A 568 -20.30 -12.07 -19.79
N ALA A 569 -21.25 -11.32 -20.33
CA ALA A 569 -22.00 -11.67 -21.54
C ALA A 569 -21.12 -11.58 -22.80
N SER A 570 -20.14 -10.68 -22.85
CA SER A 570 -19.15 -10.61 -23.93
C SER A 570 -18.31 -11.89 -23.97
N ALA A 571 -17.85 -12.35 -22.80
CA ALA A 571 -17.20 -13.66 -22.68
C ALA A 571 -18.18 -14.79 -23.10
N GLY A 572 -19.45 -14.71 -22.67
CA GLY A 572 -20.50 -15.66 -23.07
C GLY A 572 -20.80 -15.67 -24.58
N LEU A 573 -20.71 -14.54 -25.28
CA LEU A 573 -20.89 -14.42 -26.73
C LEU A 573 -19.72 -15.05 -27.48
N ILE A 574 -18.48 -14.85 -27.01
CA ILE A 574 -17.29 -15.51 -27.55
C ILE A 574 -17.43 -17.03 -27.41
N VAL A 575 -17.81 -17.52 -26.22
CA VAL A 575 -18.05 -18.95 -26.02
C VAL A 575 -19.23 -19.45 -26.86
N THR A 576 -20.26 -18.64 -27.11
CA THR A 576 -21.39 -19.00 -28.02
C THR A 576 -20.92 -19.17 -29.46
N SER A 577 -20.03 -18.30 -29.94
CA SER A 577 -19.43 -18.41 -31.27
C SER A 577 -18.59 -19.68 -31.39
N PHE A 578 -17.73 -19.95 -30.42
CA PHE A 578 -16.93 -21.19 -30.38
C PHE A 578 -17.77 -22.45 -30.16
N ALA A 579 -18.88 -22.38 -29.43
CA ALA A 579 -19.75 -23.53 -29.18
C ALA A 579 -20.34 -24.12 -30.47
N HIS A 580 -20.59 -23.28 -31.48
CA HIS A 580 -21.10 -23.74 -32.77
C HIS A 580 -20.01 -24.46 -33.57
N GLU A 581 -18.78 -23.94 -33.56
CA GLU A 581 -17.62 -24.61 -34.17
C GLU A 581 -17.25 -25.90 -33.45
N PHE A 582 -17.28 -25.91 -32.12
CA PHE A 582 -17.03 -27.10 -31.31
C PHE A 582 -18.04 -28.19 -31.61
N ARG A 583 -19.34 -27.89 -31.72
CA ARG A 583 -20.37 -28.89 -32.07
C ARG A 583 -20.04 -29.63 -33.35
N ASN A 584 -19.66 -28.88 -34.39
CA ASN A 584 -19.27 -29.44 -35.68
C ASN A 584 -18.04 -30.37 -35.54
N HIS A 585 -17.04 -29.97 -34.74
CA HIS A 585 -15.89 -30.82 -34.45
C HIS A 585 -16.28 -32.06 -33.64
N THR A 586 -17.14 -31.92 -32.62
CA THR A 586 -17.60 -33.01 -31.76
C THR A 586 -18.28 -34.13 -32.55
N ASP A 587 -19.10 -33.79 -33.53
CA ASP A 587 -19.82 -34.76 -34.36
C ASP A 587 -18.87 -35.56 -35.28
N SER A 588 -17.72 -34.99 -35.66
CA SER A 588 -16.70 -35.64 -36.50
C SER A 588 -15.63 -36.43 -35.73
N ILE A 589 -15.49 -36.19 -34.42
CA ILE A 589 -14.39 -36.73 -33.60
C ILE A 589 -14.54 -38.23 -33.31
N LEU A 590 -15.75 -38.74 -33.07
CA LEU A 590 -15.94 -40.18 -32.81
C LEU A 590 -15.88 -41.04 -34.07
N PRO A 591 -16.56 -40.70 -35.17
CA PRO A 591 -16.59 -41.53 -36.38
C PRO A 591 -15.21 -41.81 -36.97
N ARG A 592 -14.28 -40.85 -36.89
CA ARG A 592 -12.94 -40.97 -37.48
C ARG A 592 -12.17 -42.21 -37.01
N THR A 593 -12.32 -42.59 -35.73
CA THR A 593 -11.59 -43.75 -35.16
C THR A 593 -12.21 -45.07 -35.62
N GLU A 594 -13.53 -45.13 -35.79
CA GLU A 594 -14.23 -46.30 -36.36
C GLU A 594 -13.97 -46.44 -37.85
N GLU A 595 -13.95 -45.33 -38.59
CA GLU A 595 -13.59 -45.33 -40.01
C GLU A 595 -12.16 -45.82 -40.20
N LEU A 596 -11.18 -45.29 -39.45
CA LEU A 596 -9.80 -45.74 -39.52
C LEU A 596 -9.67 -47.23 -39.17
N LYS A 597 -10.37 -47.67 -38.12
CA LYS A 597 -10.42 -49.08 -37.72
C LYS A 597 -11.00 -49.94 -38.83
N SER A 598 -12.08 -49.52 -39.48
CA SER A 598 -12.71 -50.25 -40.58
C SER A 598 -11.78 -50.43 -41.78
N VAL A 599 -10.98 -49.40 -42.11
CA VAL A 599 -9.99 -49.45 -43.19
C VAL A 599 -8.81 -50.35 -42.80
N LEU A 600 -8.30 -50.22 -41.57
CA LEU A 600 -7.21 -51.06 -41.07
C LEU A 600 -7.57 -52.55 -41.05
N LEU A 601 -8.81 -52.90 -40.70
CA LEU A 601 -9.31 -54.28 -40.76
C LEU A 601 -9.30 -54.90 -42.16
N GLN A 602 -9.26 -54.09 -43.22
CA GLN A 602 -9.16 -54.58 -44.60
C GLN A 602 -7.72 -54.93 -45.00
N VAL A 603 -6.72 -54.37 -44.30
CA VAL A 603 -5.30 -54.45 -44.68
C VAL A 603 -4.50 -55.31 -43.70
N ILE A 604 -4.89 -55.33 -42.42
CA ILE A 604 -4.17 -56.01 -41.34
C ILE A 604 -5.06 -57.08 -40.70
N ASP A 605 -4.56 -58.31 -40.63
CA ASP A 605 -5.24 -59.42 -39.97
C ASP A 605 -4.97 -59.40 -38.45
N ILE A 606 -6.04 -59.25 -37.66
CA ILE A 606 -6.02 -59.23 -36.19
C ILE A 606 -5.28 -60.46 -35.62
N ASN A 607 -5.36 -61.61 -36.27
CA ASN A 607 -4.77 -62.83 -35.73
C ASN A 607 -3.23 -62.82 -35.76
N LYS A 608 -2.62 -62.09 -36.70
CA LYS A 608 -1.16 -61.93 -36.80
C LYS A 608 -0.59 -60.95 -35.78
N LEU A 609 -1.43 -60.14 -35.16
CA LEU A 609 -1.03 -59.12 -34.18
C LEU A 609 -1.04 -59.65 -32.74
N LYS A 610 -1.70 -60.77 -32.46
CA LYS A 610 -1.79 -61.36 -31.10
C LYS A 610 -0.45 -61.79 -30.50
N GLU A 611 0.58 -61.98 -31.32
CA GLU A 611 1.94 -62.34 -30.88
C GLU A 611 2.85 -61.12 -30.67
N LEU A 612 2.41 -59.91 -31.04
CA LEU A 612 3.17 -58.68 -30.87
C LEU A 612 2.84 -58.00 -29.54
N PRO A 613 3.81 -57.29 -28.93
CA PRO A 613 3.54 -56.44 -27.77
C PRO A 613 2.50 -55.35 -28.09
N ASP A 614 1.65 -55.01 -27.11
CA ASP A 614 0.54 -54.04 -27.22
C ASP A 614 0.93 -52.70 -27.89
N PHE A 615 2.18 -52.26 -27.74
CA PHE A 615 2.67 -51.01 -28.35
C PHE A 615 2.72 -51.06 -29.89
N PHE A 616 2.87 -52.24 -30.49
CA PHE A 616 2.86 -52.43 -31.94
C PHE A 616 1.48 -52.79 -32.49
N ASP A 617 0.46 -52.92 -31.63
CA ASP A 617 -0.91 -53.18 -32.06
C ASP A 617 -1.63 -51.86 -32.40
N PRO A 618 -1.89 -51.57 -33.69
CA PRO A 618 -2.58 -50.36 -34.10
C PRO A 618 -4.03 -50.30 -33.57
N TYR A 619 -4.65 -51.44 -33.22
CA TYR A 619 -6.00 -51.47 -32.64
C TYR A 619 -6.02 -51.03 -31.17
N VAL A 620 -4.95 -51.30 -30.41
CA VAL A 620 -4.76 -50.78 -29.06
C VAL A 620 -4.60 -49.25 -29.11
N MET A 621 -3.75 -48.76 -30.02
CA MET A 621 -3.60 -47.32 -30.26
C MET A 621 -4.92 -46.65 -30.66
N LEU A 622 -5.69 -47.25 -31.58
CA LEU A 622 -7.00 -46.73 -31.98
C LEU A 622 -8.02 -46.75 -30.85
N SER A 623 -8.03 -47.81 -30.03
CA SER A 623 -8.85 -47.85 -28.81
C SER A 623 -8.50 -46.73 -27.86
N ASP A 624 -7.21 -46.45 -27.66
CA ASP A 624 -6.77 -45.37 -26.79
C ASP A 624 -7.07 -43.99 -27.37
N MET A 625 -6.89 -43.79 -28.68
CA MET A 625 -7.34 -42.59 -29.39
C MET A 625 -8.84 -42.39 -29.24
N ARG A 626 -9.65 -43.45 -29.42
CA ARG A 626 -11.10 -43.39 -29.23
C ARG A 626 -11.47 -43.00 -27.81
N LYS A 627 -10.80 -43.56 -26.80
CA LYS A 627 -10.97 -43.13 -25.41
C LYS A 627 -10.64 -41.63 -25.26
N GLN A 628 -9.55 -41.12 -25.85
CA GLN A 628 -9.23 -39.68 -25.81
C GLN A 628 -10.30 -38.82 -26.52
N ASP A 629 -10.91 -39.34 -27.57
CA ASP A 629 -11.94 -38.66 -28.35
C ASP A 629 -13.29 -38.62 -27.62
N GLU A 630 -13.72 -39.73 -27.02
CA GLU A 630 -14.89 -39.77 -26.12
C GLU A 630 -14.69 -38.80 -24.94
N ARG A 631 -13.47 -38.69 -24.44
CA ARG A 631 -13.07 -37.77 -23.38
C ARG A 631 -13.14 -36.31 -23.81
N LEU A 632 -12.66 -35.98 -25.00
CA LEU A 632 -12.70 -34.63 -25.56
C LEU A 632 -14.15 -34.23 -25.87
N LYS A 633 -14.92 -35.14 -26.47
CA LYS A 633 -16.36 -34.98 -26.70
C LYS A 633 -17.11 -34.65 -25.41
N SER A 634 -16.88 -35.42 -24.34
CA SER A 634 -17.56 -35.17 -23.05
C SER A 634 -17.26 -33.78 -22.49
N TRP A 635 -16.02 -33.28 -22.66
CA TRP A 635 -15.63 -31.94 -22.23
C TRP A 635 -16.23 -30.84 -23.13
N LEU A 636 -16.25 -31.04 -24.45
CA LEU A 636 -16.88 -30.12 -25.38
C LEU A 636 -18.40 -30.06 -25.17
N ASP A 637 -19.05 -31.20 -24.96
CA ASP A 637 -20.48 -31.28 -24.63
C ASP A 637 -20.79 -30.49 -23.35
N PHE A 638 -19.93 -30.58 -22.33
CA PHE A 638 -20.04 -29.74 -21.13
C PHE A 638 -19.94 -28.24 -21.47
N SER A 639 -18.91 -27.81 -22.19
CA SER A 639 -18.69 -26.42 -22.59
C SER A 639 -19.78 -25.86 -23.51
N ILE A 640 -20.43 -26.70 -24.32
CA ILE A 640 -21.54 -26.32 -25.19
C ILE A 640 -22.86 -26.31 -24.42
N SER A 641 -23.03 -27.22 -23.46
CA SER A 641 -24.24 -27.34 -22.64
C SER A 641 -24.51 -26.10 -21.79
N SER A 642 -23.45 -25.43 -21.33
CA SER A 642 -23.50 -24.20 -20.54
C SER A 642 -23.93 -22.96 -21.35
N VAL A 643 -24.03 -23.07 -22.68
CA VAL A 643 -24.31 -21.93 -23.58
C VAL A 643 -25.63 -22.11 -24.35
N ARG A 644 -26.38 -23.19 -24.09
CA ARG A 644 -27.65 -23.45 -24.80
C ARG A 644 -28.70 -22.38 -24.48
N LYS A 645 -29.45 -21.95 -25.51
CA LYS A 645 -30.47 -20.89 -25.42
C LYS A 645 -31.60 -21.23 -24.44
N ASP A 646 -31.99 -22.50 -24.34
CA ASP A 646 -33.07 -22.99 -23.49
C ASP A 646 -32.77 -22.88 -21.98
N LYS A 647 -31.49 -22.92 -21.59
CA LYS A 647 -31.08 -22.71 -20.19
C LYS A 647 -31.22 -21.26 -19.72
N ARG A 648 -31.33 -20.31 -20.67
CA ARG A 648 -31.46 -18.87 -20.39
C ARG A 648 -32.90 -18.43 -20.16
N THR A 649 -33.88 -19.28 -20.46
CA THR A 649 -35.30 -18.96 -20.25
C THR A 649 -35.76 -19.40 -18.87
N ARG A 650 -36.52 -18.54 -18.18
CA ARG A 650 -37.08 -18.86 -16.86
C ARG A 650 -38.15 -19.93 -17.02
N ARG A 651 -37.99 -21.08 -16.34
CA ARG A 651 -38.92 -22.22 -16.41
C ARG A 651 -39.08 -22.91 -15.07
N ILE A 652 -40.03 -23.83 -14.99
CA ILE A 652 -40.10 -24.78 -13.88
C ILE A 652 -39.07 -25.87 -14.15
N ILE A 653 -38.14 -26.03 -13.22
CA ILE A 653 -37.03 -26.96 -13.26
C ILE A 653 -37.32 -28.03 -12.21
N ASN A 654 -37.35 -29.29 -12.64
CA ASN A 654 -37.37 -30.41 -11.70
C ASN A 654 -35.94 -30.64 -11.18
N MET A 655 -35.72 -30.28 -9.92
CA MET A 655 -34.42 -30.37 -9.25
C MET A 655 -33.85 -31.79 -9.24
N VAL A 656 -34.72 -32.82 -9.21
CA VAL A 656 -34.30 -34.23 -9.25
C VAL A 656 -33.56 -34.51 -10.55
N THR A 657 -34.20 -34.23 -11.69
CA THR A 657 -33.63 -34.46 -13.03
C THR A 657 -32.40 -33.59 -13.31
N TYR A 658 -32.39 -32.36 -12.77
CA TYR A 658 -31.26 -31.45 -12.93
C TYR A 658 -29.99 -32.00 -12.29
N ILE A 659 -30.09 -32.49 -11.04
CA ILE A 659 -28.93 -33.03 -10.31
C ILE A 659 -28.44 -34.34 -10.91
N GLU A 660 -29.33 -35.22 -11.38
CA GLU A 660 -28.94 -36.42 -12.11
C GLU A 660 -28.14 -36.06 -13.38
N GLY A 661 -28.57 -35.00 -14.08
CA GLY A 661 -27.82 -34.42 -15.20
C GLY A 661 -26.43 -33.92 -14.77
N LEU A 662 -26.35 -33.22 -13.63
CA LEU A 662 -25.12 -32.71 -13.05
C LEU A 662 -24.14 -33.84 -12.70
N GLU A 663 -24.62 -34.93 -12.09
CA GLU A 663 -23.83 -36.12 -11.76
C GLU A 663 -23.23 -36.76 -13.00
N LYS A 664 -24.05 -36.94 -14.06
CA LYS A 664 -23.64 -37.56 -15.32
C LYS A 664 -22.53 -36.77 -16.02
N ILE A 665 -22.55 -35.45 -15.89
CA ILE A 665 -21.57 -34.53 -16.48
C ILE A 665 -20.28 -34.50 -15.65
N TRP A 666 -20.39 -34.32 -14.33
CA TRP A 666 -19.23 -34.06 -13.47
C TRP A 666 -18.49 -35.33 -13.03
N SER A 667 -19.17 -36.47 -12.87
CA SER A 667 -18.54 -37.71 -12.39
C SER A 667 -17.37 -38.18 -13.28
N PRO A 668 -17.48 -38.20 -14.63
CA PRO A 668 -16.37 -38.57 -15.51
C PRO A 668 -15.20 -37.57 -15.45
N LEU A 669 -15.47 -36.28 -15.26
CA LEU A 669 -14.45 -35.22 -15.19
C LEU A 669 -13.67 -35.26 -13.87
N LEU A 670 -14.38 -35.50 -12.76
CA LEU A 670 -13.81 -35.56 -11.40
C LEU A 670 -13.03 -36.85 -11.16
N SER A 671 -13.52 -37.98 -11.67
CA SER A 671 -12.88 -39.29 -11.51
C SER A 671 -11.46 -39.31 -12.08
N ARG A 672 -11.17 -38.56 -13.17
CA ARG A 672 -9.81 -38.41 -13.71
C ARG A 672 -8.83 -37.71 -12.77
N ARG A 673 -9.34 -36.88 -11.86
CA ARG A 673 -8.55 -36.19 -10.85
C ARG A 673 -8.51 -36.96 -9.52
N ASN A 674 -8.97 -38.21 -9.54
CA ASN A 674 -9.20 -39.07 -8.38
C ASN A 674 -10.15 -38.43 -7.35
N ILE A 675 -11.17 -37.71 -7.83
CA ILE A 675 -12.18 -37.09 -6.97
C ILE A 675 -13.49 -37.87 -7.13
N LYS A 676 -14.03 -38.40 -6.03
CA LYS A 676 -15.32 -39.08 -5.98
C LYS A 676 -16.44 -38.07 -5.78
N LEU A 677 -17.50 -38.14 -6.59
CA LEU A 677 -18.73 -37.38 -6.40
C LEU A 677 -19.81 -38.31 -5.85
N THR A 678 -20.36 -37.98 -4.68
CA THR A 678 -21.43 -38.73 -4.04
C THR A 678 -22.65 -37.82 -3.90
N ILE A 679 -23.77 -38.19 -4.52
CA ILE A 679 -25.03 -37.47 -4.41
C ILE A 679 -26.03 -38.33 -3.65
N ASP A 680 -26.55 -37.82 -2.54
CA ASP A 680 -27.60 -38.52 -1.79
C ASP A 680 -28.90 -38.50 -2.61
N LYS A 681 -29.41 -39.69 -2.93
CA LYS A 681 -30.63 -39.82 -3.75
C LYS A 681 -31.86 -39.29 -3.03
N TRP A 682 -32.76 -38.68 -3.81
CA TRP A 682 -34.02 -38.11 -3.34
C TRP A 682 -34.97 -39.18 -2.79
N LYS A 683 -35.81 -38.80 -1.81
CA LYS A 683 -37.03 -39.54 -1.46
C LYS A 683 -38.24 -39.16 -2.32
N PHE A 684 -38.14 -38.06 -3.07
CA PHE A 684 -39.21 -37.47 -3.88
C PHE A 684 -38.90 -37.63 -5.37
N THR A 685 -39.94 -37.80 -6.20
CA THR A 685 -39.81 -37.97 -7.66
C THR A 685 -39.78 -36.64 -8.42
N GLU A 686 -40.34 -35.58 -7.85
CA GLU A 686 -40.42 -34.27 -8.47
C GLU A 686 -40.32 -33.17 -7.40
N VAL A 687 -39.40 -32.23 -7.60
CA VAL A 687 -39.26 -31.02 -6.77
C VAL A 687 -39.08 -29.83 -7.68
N ASN A 688 -40.08 -28.96 -7.70
CA ASN A 688 -40.22 -27.90 -8.68
C ASN A 688 -39.63 -26.57 -8.17
N PHE A 689 -38.64 -26.07 -8.92
CA PHE A 689 -38.00 -24.78 -8.71
C PHE A 689 -38.24 -23.88 -9.93
N ARG A 690 -38.67 -22.64 -9.73
CA ARG A 690 -38.90 -21.69 -10.84
C ARG A 690 -37.74 -20.71 -10.99
N GLY A 691 -36.86 -21.00 -11.93
CA GLY A 691 -35.69 -20.17 -12.20
C GLY A 691 -35.09 -20.41 -13.58
N HIS A 692 -33.87 -19.91 -13.77
CA HIS A 692 -33.06 -20.18 -14.95
C HIS A 692 -32.08 -21.32 -14.64
N GLU A 693 -31.93 -22.27 -15.55
CA GLU A 693 -31.03 -23.41 -15.32
C GLU A 693 -29.56 -22.98 -15.30
N ILE A 694 -29.23 -21.92 -16.05
CA ILE A 694 -27.88 -21.33 -16.06
C ILE A 694 -27.46 -20.78 -14.70
N ASP A 695 -28.41 -20.36 -13.86
CA ASP A 695 -28.13 -19.85 -12.52
C ASP A 695 -27.73 -20.98 -11.58
N LEU A 696 -28.45 -22.11 -11.64
CA LEU A 696 -28.10 -23.34 -10.92
C LEU A 696 -26.73 -23.86 -11.38
N ASP A 697 -26.48 -23.88 -12.69
CA ASP A 697 -25.17 -24.24 -13.26
C ASP A 697 -24.08 -23.31 -12.71
N GLY A 698 -24.35 -22.01 -12.63
CA GLY A 698 -23.46 -21.01 -12.05
C GLY A 698 -23.11 -21.32 -10.59
N ILE A 699 -24.11 -21.67 -9.78
CA ILE A 699 -23.91 -22.02 -8.36
C ILE A 699 -22.99 -23.25 -8.24
N PHE A 700 -23.37 -24.38 -8.82
CA PHE A 700 -22.66 -25.63 -8.61
C PHE A 700 -21.30 -25.68 -9.32
N ASN A 701 -21.15 -25.06 -10.49
CA ASN A 701 -19.87 -25.00 -11.17
C ASN A 701 -18.85 -24.18 -10.36
N ASN A 702 -19.26 -23.06 -9.75
CA ASN A 702 -18.37 -22.28 -8.89
C ASN A 702 -17.94 -23.09 -7.65
N LEU A 703 -18.87 -23.79 -7.00
CA LEU A 703 -18.56 -24.63 -5.84
C LEU A 703 -17.60 -25.78 -6.20
N ILE A 704 -17.90 -26.54 -7.26
CA ILE A 704 -17.08 -27.68 -7.69
C ILE A 704 -15.68 -27.22 -8.13
N THR A 705 -15.58 -26.15 -8.91
CA THR A 705 -14.27 -25.65 -9.35
C THR A 705 -13.43 -25.14 -8.18
N ASN A 706 -14.03 -24.46 -7.20
CA ASN A 706 -13.35 -24.05 -5.97
C ASN A 706 -12.83 -25.24 -5.17
N SER A 707 -13.61 -26.31 -5.02
CA SER A 707 -13.17 -27.53 -4.32
C SER A 707 -12.05 -28.26 -5.06
N VAL A 708 -12.15 -28.34 -6.38
CA VAL A 708 -11.11 -28.93 -7.24
C VAL A 708 -9.79 -28.17 -7.14
N ASP A 709 -9.85 -26.83 -7.03
CA ASP A 709 -8.66 -26.02 -6.77
C ASP A 709 -8.16 -26.18 -5.33
N ALA A 710 -9.05 -26.33 -4.35
CA ALA A 710 -8.68 -26.55 -2.95
C ALA A 710 -7.88 -27.86 -2.77
N TYR A 711 -8.21 -28.92 -3.52
CA TYR A 711 -7.44 -30.19 -3.52
C TYR A 711 -6.02 -30.09 -4.08
N LYS A 712 -5.66 -28.99 -4.76
CA LYS A 712 -4.27 -28.76 -5.21
C LYS A 712 -3.37 -28.22 -4.10
N ARG A 713 -3.95 -27.76 -2.99
CA ARG A 713 -3.17 -27.23 -1.87
C ARG A 713 -2.42 -28.35 -1.15
N LYS A 714 -1.25 -28.01 -0.61
CA LYS A 714 -0.35 -28.95 0.08
C LYS A 714 -0.94 -29.51 1.37
N ASP A 715 -1.89 -28.80 1.99
CA ASP A 715 -2.58 -29.19 3.22
C ASP A 715 -3.84 -30.03 2.96
N SER A 716 -4.15 -30.33 1.70
CA SER A 716 -5.21 -31.28 1.35
C SER A 716 -4.80 -32.70 1.72
N GLY A 717 -5.70 -33.43 2.37
CA GLY A 717 -5.54 -34.88 2.55
C GLY A 717 -5.63 -35.66 1.23
N ASP A 718 -5.29 -36.95 1.30
CA ASP A 718 -5.36 -37.86 0.14
C ASP A 718 -6.80 -38.20 -0.27
N LEU A 719 -7.74 -38.12 0.68
CA LEU A 719 -9.15 -38.37 0.41
C LEU A 719 -9.77 -37.18 -0.34
N ARG A 720 -10.26 -37.45 -1.56
CA ARG A 720 -10.91 -36.45 -2.41
C ARG A 720 -12.34 -36.89 -2.70
N GLU A 721 -13.28 -36.40 -1.92
CA GLU A 721 -14.71 -36.67 -2.09
C GLU A 721 -15.51 -35.37 -2.01
N LEU A 722 -16.44 -35.22 -2.95
CA LEU A 722 -17.48 -34.20 -2.96
C LEU A 722 -18.80 -34.88 -2.64
N LYS A 723 -19.52 -34.36 -1.65
CA LYS A 723 -20.84 -34.84 -1.26
C LYS A 723 -21.88 -33.76 -1.46
N LEU A 724 -22.97 -34.10 -2.14
CA LEU A 724 -24.17 -33.28 -2.17
C LEU A 724 -25.34 -34.01 -1.50
N SER A 725 -25.91 -33.38 -0.49
CA SER A 725 -27.07 -33.87 0.24
C SER A 725 -28.25 -32.93 0.01
N PHE A 726 -29.43 -33.49 -0.28
CA PHE A 726 -30.64 -32.72 -0.56
C PHE A 726 -31.73 -33.06 0.45
N ALA A 727 -32.43 -32.04 0.94
CA ALA A 727 -33.59 -32.17 1.79
C ALA A 727 -34.71 -31.26 1.27
N PHE A 728 -35.95 -31.74 1.31
CA PHE A 728 -37.10 -31.00 0.84
C PHE A 728 -38.21 -31.00 1.91
N ASN A 729 -38.68 -29.81 2.29
CA ASN A 729 -39.83 -29.63 3.16
C ASN A 729 -40.96 -28.88 2.42
N PRO A 730 -42.04 -29.55 1.98
CA PRO A 730 -43.13 -28.91 1.25
C PRO A 730 -43.97 -27.94 2.10
N LEU A 731 -43.82 -27.94 3.43
CA LEU A 731 -44.56 -27.06 4.33
C LEU A 731 -43.88 -25.69 4.52
N GLU A 732 -42.65 -25.53 4.05
CA GLU A 732 -41.88 -24.28 4.16
C GLU A 732 -41.75 -23.61 2.80
N THR A 733 -41.97 -22.30 2.72
CA THR A 733 -41.77 -21.52 1.48
C THR A 733 -40.36 -21.72 0.91
N ASN A 734 -39.36 -21.77 1.78
CA ASN A 734 -37.95 -22.08 1.48
C ASN A 734 -37.63 -23.57 1.70
N GLY A 735 -38.48 -24.43 1.12
CA GLY A 735 -38.46 -25.87 1.35
C GLY A 735 -37.28 -26.63 0.74
N ILE A 736 -36.57 -26.09 -0.26
CA ILE A 736 -35.46 -26.79 -0.93
C ILE A 736 -34.16 -26.49 -0.20
N ASN A 737 -33.57 -27.50 0.42
CA ASN A 737 -32.32 -27.41 1.16
C ASN A 737 -31.25 -28.27 0.46
N VAL A 738 -30.16 -27.64 0.05
CA VAL A 738 -29.01 -28.30 -0.59
C VAL A 738 -27.79 -28.11 0.29
N VAL A 739 -27.15 -29.20 0.68
CA VAL A 739 -25.91 -29.19 1.45
C VAL A 739 -24.79 -29.70 0.56
N TYR A 740 -23.84 -28.83 0.25
CA TYR A 740 -22.63 -29.16 -0.48
C TYR A 740 -21.48 -29.31 0.51
N GLN A 741 -20.71 -30.39 0.39
CA GLN A 741 -19.55 -30.68 1.22
C GLN A 741 -18.39 -31.16 0.35
N ASP A 742 -17.18 -30.68 0.63
CA ASP A 742 -15.94 -31.25 0.11
C ASP A 742 -15.07 -31.81 1.23
N CYS A 743 -14.21 -32.78 0.92
CA CYS A 743 -13.17 -33.26 1.84
C CYS A 743 -11.84 -32.50 1.70
N GLY A 744 -11.86 -31.26 1.22
CA GLY A 744 -10.67 -30.44 1.09
C GLY A 744 -10.13 -29.97 2.45
N PRO A 745 -9.04 -29.18 2.44
CA PRO A 745 -8.50 -28.58 3.67
C PRO A 745 -9.45 -27.56 4.32
N GLY A 746 -10.53 -27.17 3.64
CA GLY A 746 -11.44 -26.10 4.05
C GLY A 746 -10.90 -24.71 3.73
N LEU A 747 -11.49 -23.69 4.36
CA LEU A 747 -10.99 -22.33 4.30
C LEU A 747 -9.59 -22.23 4.93
N LEU A 748 -8.82 -21.24 4.46
CA LEU A 748 -7.51 -20.93 5.02
C LEU A 748 -7.62 -20.54 6.49
N GLU A 749 -6.64 -20.94 7.31
CA GLU A 749 -6.55 -20.63 8.75
C GLU A 749 -6.52 -19.12 9.00
N GLU A 750 -6.00 -18.37 8.03
CA GLU A 750 -5.95 -16.92 8.00
C GLU A 750 -7.33 -16.26 7.82
N ILE A 751 -8.38 -17.00 7.44
CA ILE A 751 -9.74 -16.45 7.31
C ILE A 751 -10.46 -16.60 8.66
N THR A 752 -10.44 -15.54 9.46
CA THR A 752 -11.13 -15.49 10.76
C THR A 752 -12.66 -15.38 10.64
N GLU A 753 -13.15 -14.79 9.55
CA GLU A 753 -14.58 -14.59 9.27
C GLU A 753 -14.97 -15.29 7.96
N PRO A 754 -15.59 -16.48 8.02
CA PRO A 754 -15.91 -17.27 6.84
C PRO A 754 -16.82 -16.55 5.82
N ASN A 755 -17.73 -15.69 6.28
CA ASN A 755 -18.67 -14.97 5.42
C ASN A 755 -18.00 -13.96 4.47
N LYS A 756 -16.72 -13.60 4.72
CA LYS A 756 -15.95 -12.74 3.80
C LYS A 756 -15.83 -13.32 2.40
N ILE A 757 -15.92 -14.65 2.24
CA ILE A 757 -15.82 -15.28 0.92
C ILE A 757 -16.93 -14.86 -0.05
N PHE A 758 -18.07 -14.39 0.45
CA PHE A 758 -19.19 -13.92 -0.38
C PHE A 758 -19.05 -12.46 -0.82
N GLN A 759 -18.05 -11.74 -0.31
CA GLN A 759 -17.80 -10.36 -0.72
C GLN A 759 -17.25 -10.32 -2.15
N PRO A 760 -17.68 -9.36 -2.98
CA PRO A 760 -17.18 -9.23 -4.34
C PRO A 760 -15.68 -8.93 -4.33
N PHE A 761 -14.95 -9.56 -5.25
CA PHE A 761 -13.49 -9.44 -5.41
C PHE A 761 -12.66 -10.01 -4.25
N PHE A 762 -13.27 -10.70 -3.29
CA PHE A 762 -12.52 -11.41 -2.26
C PHE A 762 -11.87 -12.66 -2.83
N THR A 763 -10.54 -12.78 -2.69
CA THR A 763 -9.80 -13.97 -3.10
C THR A 763 -8.56 -14.17 -2.25
N THR A 764 -8.20 -15.43 -2.03
CA THR A 764 -6.95 -15.84 -1.38
C THR A 764 -5.93 -16.41 -2.37
N LYS A 765 -6.25 -16.44 -3.66
CA LYS A 765 -5.33 -16.86 -4.71
C LYS A 765 -4.33 -15.74 -5.00
N ARG A 766 -3.04 -16.00 -4.79
CA ARG A 766 -1.97 -15.01 -4.91
C ARG A 766 -0.80 -15.49 -5.78
N ASP A 767 -0.11 -14.55 -6.40
CA ASP A 767 1.17 -14.75 -7.08
C ASP A 767 2.28 -15.09 -6.07
N ASP A 768 3.19 -15.99 -6.43
CA ASP A 768 4.22 -16.50 -5.53
C ASP A 768 5.42 -15.55 -5.32
N LYS A 769 5.58 -14.55 -6.19
CA LYS A 769 6.67 -13.56 -6.10
C LYS A 769 6.17 -12.22 -5.59
N THR A 770 5.05 -11.74 -6.12
CA THR A 770 4.55 -10.38 -5.83
C THR A 770 3.55 -10.35 -4.68
N GLY A 771 2.87 -11.46 -4.41
CA GLY A 771 1.76 -11.52 -3.44
C GLY A 771 0.45 -10.91 -3.96
N GLU A 772 0.41 -10.44 -5.21
CA GLU A 772 -0.78 -9.85 -5.83
C GLU A 772 -1.92 -10.88 -5.97
N LYS A 773 -3.17 -10.41 -5.89
CA LYS A 773 -4.37 -11.24 -6.07
C LYS A 773 -4.53 -11.63 -7.55
N ILE A 774 -4.54 -12.94 -7.85
CA ILE A 774 -4.72 -13.46 -9.23
C ILE A 774 -6.14 -13.99 -9.51
N GLY A 775 -6.91 -14.28 -8.47
CA GLY A 775 -8.30 -14.70 -8.61
C GLY A 775 -9.22 -13.50 -8.87
N THR A 776 -10.27 -13.69 -9.68
CA THR A 776 -11.29 -12.63 -9.88
C THR A 776 -12.08 -12.32 -8.61
N GLY A 777 -12.20 -13.30 -7.69
CA GLY A 777 -12.96 -13.16 -6.44
C GLY A 777 -14.46 -12.97 -6.65
N LEU A 778 -14.98 -13.23 -7.86
CA LEU A 778 -16.39 -13.05 -8.21
C LEU A 778 -17.23 -14.33 -8.04
N GLY A 779 -16.62 -15.52 -8.05
CA GLY A 779 -17.36 -16.78 -8.09
C GLY A 779 -18.31 -16.99 -6.91
N MET A 780 -17.82 -16.82 -5.68
CA MET A 780 -18.64 -16.97 -4.47
C MET A 780 -19.64 -15.82 -4.28
N TRP A 781 -19.30 -14.61 -4.75
CA TRP A 781 -20.25 -13.50 -4.79
C TRP A 781 -21.41 -13.80 -5.75
N ILE A 782 -21.14 -14.32 -6.95
CA ILE A 782 -22.18 -14.78 -7.90
C ILE A 782 -23.09 -15.81 -7.23
N VAL A 783 -22.51 -16.79 -6.52
CA VAL A 783 -23.31 -17.79 -5.78
C VAL A 783 -24.28 -17.11 -4.81
N LYS A 784 -23.81 -16.17 -3.97
CA LYS A 784 -24.65 -15.46 -3.01
C LYS A 784 -25.70 -14.60 -3.69
N SER A 785 -25.31 -13.77 -4.67
CA SER A 785 -26.19 -12.87 -5.40
C SER A 785 -27.29 -13.61 -6.15
N THR A 786 -26.97 -14.71 -6.82
CA THR A 786 -27.96 -15.55 -7.50
C THR A 786 -28.96 -16.17 -6.51
N ILE A 787 -28.49 -16.68 -5.36
CA ILE A 787 -29.39 -17.25 -4.34
C ILE A 787 -30.30 -16.17 -3.76
N ASP A 788 -29.75 -14.99 -3.48
CA ASP A 788 -30.50 -13.84 -2.94
C ASP A 788 -31.56 -13.32 -3.93
N GLU A 789 -31.29 -13.34 -5.26
CA GLU A 789 -32.26 -12.98 -6.30
C GLU A 789 -33.53 -13.87 -6.27
N TYR A 790 -33.36 -15.13 -5.86
CA TYR A 790 -34.48 -16.06 -5.67
C TYR A 790 -35.09 -16.00 -4.26
N ASN A 791 -34.76 -15.02 -3.42
CA ASN A 791 -35.15 -14.98 -2.00
C ASN A 791 -34.72 -16.23 -1.22
N GLY A 792 -33.63 -16.88 -1.65
CA GLY A 792 -33.01 -17.98 -0.93
C GLY A 792 -32.09 -17.48 0.18
N ASP A 793 -31.41 -18.42 0.84
CA ASP A 793 -30.36 -18.11 1.81
C ASP A 793 -29.18 -19.08 1.68
N VAL A 794 -28.00 -18.66 2.14
CA VAL A 794 -26.79 -19.48 2.12
C VAL A 794 -26.02 -19.35 3.42
N GLU A 795 -25.67 -20.49 4.00
CA GLU A 795 -25.05 -20.61 5.31
C GLU A 795 -23.81 -21.50 5.23
N ILE A 796 -22.68 -21.04 5.79
CA ILE A 796 -21.47 -21.87 5.91
C ILE A 796 -21.61 -22.71 7.20
N LEU A 797 -21.89 -24.01 7.04
CA LEU A 797 -22.04 -24.94 8.16
C LEU A 797 -20.69 -25.36 8.74
N GLN A 798 -19.65 -25.42 7.90
CA GLN A 798 -18.31 -25.82 8.31
C GLN A 798 -17.28 -25.13 7.43
N ALA A 799 -16.38 -24.37 8.06
CA ALA A 799 -15.26 -23.73 7.36
C ALA A 799 -14.00 -24.62 7.36
N ARG A 800 -13.76 -25.38 8.44
CA ARG A 800 -12.58 -26.25 8.61
C ARG A 800 -12.75 -27.28 9.74
N PRO A 801 -12.11 -28.48 9.68
CA PRO A 801 -11.56 -29.13 8.47
C PRO A 801 -12.70 -29.39 7.47
N SER A 802 -12.44 -29.57 6.17
CA SER A 802 -13.47 -29.58 5.11
C SER A 802 -14.29 -28.29 4.99
N PHE A 803 -14.88 -28.06 3.82
CA PHE A 803 -15.84 -26.97 3.63
C PHE A 803 -17.24 -27.54 3.39
N LYS A 804 -18.22 -26.98 4.11
CA LYS A 804 -19.63 -27.37 4.04
C LYS A 804 -20.50 -26.13 4.01
N ILE A 805 -21.36 -26.05 3.00
CA ILE A 805 -22.25 -24.92 2.75
C ILE A 805 -23.67 -25.45 2.54
N LYS A 806 -24.64 -24.78 3.16
CA LYS A 806 -26.08 -25.03 3.00
C LYS A 806 -26.68 -23.91 2.16
N ILE A 807 -27.38 -24.29 1.12
CA ILE A 807 -28.14 -23.41 0.23
C ILE A 807 -29.61 -23.72 0.45
N THR A 808 -30.40 -22.68 0.67
CA THR A 808 -31.85 -22.77 0.85
C THR A 808 -32.51 -22.01 -0.29
N LEU A 809 -33.41 -22.67 -1.02
CA LEU A 809 -34.14 -22.10 -2.15
C LEU A 809 -35.64 -22.24 -1.94
N PRO A 810 -36.45 -21.31 -2.49
CA PRO A 810 -37.89 -21.45 -2.48
C PRO A 810 -38.32 -22.64 -3.32
N HIS A 811 -39.41 -23.28 -2.92
CA HIS A 811 -40.11 -24.23 -3.77
C HIS A 811 -41.40 -23.62 -4.29
N ASN A 812 -41.78 -24.00 -5.51
CA ASN A 812 -43.09 -23.65 -6.01
C ASN A 812 -44.08 -24.78 -5.67
N LEU A 813 -45.21 -24.41 -5.08
CA LEU A 813 -46.40 -25.26 -5.03
C LEU A 813 -47.00 -25.42 -6.44
#